data_AF-A0A6P3VQI2-F1
#
_entry.id   AF-A0A6P3VQI2-F1
#
_cell.length_a   1.000
_cell.length_b   1.000
_cell.length_c   1.000
_cell.angle_alpha   90.00
_cell.angle_beta   90.00
_cell.angle_gamma   90.00
#
_symmetry.space_group_name_H-M   'P 1'
#
loop_
_entity.id
_entity.type
_entity.pdbx_description
1 polymer ?
#
loop_
_entity_poly.entity_id
_entity_poly.type
_entity_poly.pdbx_seq_one_letter_code
_entity_poly.pdbx_strand_id
1 'polypeptide(L)'
;MKVVALISGGKDSCYNMMQCVAAGHTIVALANLRPANHKDELDSYMYQTVGHQAIDLYAEAMDLPMYRRTIEGSSLDIGREYSQREGDEVEDLYHLLKQVKEKESVEAVSVGAILSDYQRVRVENVCSRLQLQPLAYLWRRDQESLLSEMISCGVHALLIKVAAFGLDPEKHLGKSLAEMEPHLKQLSQKYGVHICGEGGEYETFTTNCPLFKKKIVIDTMETVIHSADAFAPVGYLRFTQMHTEDKGQGPTESPLPLGTCPCQSAIDKMTEEAEYAGKTEAIQEEFTSNGDLSCQRGHEPTPAHSPRSVAGYQWITGISGARREEQEEEEEEEGESGGIRAQTEWAFTMLQAELQKGEWEMKDIVLVHLYVRDMADFKELNAIYVSHFGSSPPARVCVEAPLPVGLLLQMDCLLHAWAQAPSEGCFQTREAMHVQSLSHWAPANIGPYSQAVRVDDAVFCAGQIALVPCSMQLVAGGAALQAQLCFSHMAHVLEAVSSSLTLRHALQAHCYVTQPGHVPAVRATWQRILEHGKEDCYGEPEVHCGPLVVSVVPSLPRGAAVELHVTAVQDDPTERIFSQTTTQVPGAILSCQLVQASNGHSATLSLAVRTSSDSAEPEVVLKAISSAFQDSVKKLDRQLSPLCCRAFFKLSTAVGQQLAAGLGECLKQSCSQASPAVVLVPVRDLPDRGVLHLSCWLCV
;
A
#
# COMPACT_ATOMS: atom_id res chain seq x y z
N MET A 1 3.05 -10.56 21.17
CA MET A 1 1.77 -9.96 21.60
C MET A 1 0.87 -11.06 22.14
N LYS A 2 -0.01 -10.71 23.09
CA LYS A 2 -1.16 -11.54 23.47
C LYS A 2 -2.26 -11.40 22.42
N VAL A 3 -2.71 -12.52 21.86
CA VAL A 3 -3.61 -12.56 20.71
C VAL A 3 -4.93 -13.24 21.07
N VAL A 4 -6.04 -12.63 20.69
CA VAL A 4 -7.33 -13.34 20.56
C VAL A 4 -7.45 -13.87 19.14
N ALA A 5 -7.84 -15.14 18.98
CA ALA A 5 -8.13 -15.70 17.68
C ALA A 5 -9.61 -15.61 17.34
N LEU A 6 -9.94 -14.93 16.24
CA LEU A 6 -11.26 -15.04 15.64
C LEU A 6 -11.35 -16.38 14.92
N ILE A 7 -12.27 -17.23 15.38
CA ILE A 7 -12.42 -18.59 14.86
C ILE A 7 -13.83 -18.80 14.28
N SER A 8 -13.87 -19.48 13.15
CA SER A 8 -15.10 -19.94 12.50
C SER A 8 -15.27 -21.46 12.55
N GLY A 9 -14.23 -22.18 13.00
CA GLY A 9 -14.12 -23.64 12.84
C GLY A 9 -13.40 -24.04 11.55
N GLY A 10 -13.29 -23.13 10.58
CA GLY A 10 -12.64 -23.39 9.30
C GLY A 10 -11.12 -23.53 9.36
N LYS A 11 -10.58 -24.10 8.28
CA LYS A 11 -9.14 -24.29 8.04
C LYS A 11 -8.35 -22.99 8.15
N ASP A 12 -8.91 -21.88 7.68
CA ASP A 12 -8.20 -20.60 7.53
C ASP A 12 -7.93 -19.97 8.90
N SER A 13 -8.93 -19.97 9.78
CA SER A 13 -8.78 -19.50 11.16
C SER A 13 -7.74 -20.32 11.94
N CYS A 14 -7.72 -21.65 11.73
CA CYS A 14 -6.76 -22.54 12.38
C CYS A 14 -5.33 -22.32 11.89
N TYR A 15 -5.16 -22.19 10.57
CA TYR A 15 -3.85 -22.00 9.99
C TYR A 15 -3.28 -20.61 10.30
N ASN A 16 -4.10 -19.55 10.32
CA ASN A 16 -3.64 -18.22 10.72
C ASN A 16 -3.19 -18.19 12.20
N MET A 17 -3.84 -18.95 13.10
CA MET A 17 -3.34 -19.10 14.48
C MET A 17 -1.95 -19.74 14.50
N MET A 18 -1.70 -20.74 13.66
CA MET A 18 -0.36 -21.37 13.56
C MET A 18 0.68 -20.36 13.08
N GLN A 19 0.34 -19.52 12.10
CA GLN A 19 1.20 -18.43 11.63
C GLN A 19 1.48 -17.40 12.73
N CYS A 20 0.48 -17.02 13.53
CA CYS A 20 0.66 -16.11 14.66
C CYS A 20 1.64 -16.70 15.70
N VAL A 21 1.53 -17.99 16.03
CA VAL A 21 2.45 -18.66 16.97
C VAL A 21 3.86 -18.71 16.39
N ALA A 22 4.01 -19.00 15.10
CA ALA A 22 5.31 -19.01 14.42
C ALA A 22 5.97 -17.63 14.37
N ALA A 23 5.17 -16.56 14.26
CA ALA A 23 5.63 -15.18 14.38
C ALA A 23 5.97 -14.77 15.84
N GLY A 24 5.94 -15.70 16.79
CA GLY A 24 6.30 -15.46 18.19
C GLY A 24 5.18 -14.82 19.01
N HIS A 25 3.93 -14.91 18.57
CA HIS A 25 2.77 -14.46 19.33
C HIS A 25 2.17 -15.57 20.19
N THR A 26 1.40 -15.21 21.21
CA THR A 26 0.75 -16.16 22.10
C THR A 26 -0.76 -16.02 21.98
N ILE A 27 -1.43 -17.08 21.54
CA ILE A 27 -2.89 -17.14 21.55
C ILE A 27 -3.34 -17.35 23.00
N VAL A 28 -4.13 -16.41 23.53
CA VAL A 28 -4.59 -16.45 24.93
C VAL A 28 -6.10 -16.66 25.06
N ALA A 29 -6.85 -16.43 23.98
CA ALA A 29 -8.30 -16.58 23.97
C ALA A 29 -8.84 -16.85 22.57
N LEU A 30 -10.01 -17.46 22.51
CA LEU A 30 -10.78 -17.70 21.29
C LEU A 30 -12.04 -16.84 21.30
N ALA A 31 -12.39 -16.29 20.14
CA ALA A 31 -13.58 -15.48 19.95
C ALA A 31 -14.37 -15.95 18.73
N ASN A 32 -15.68 -16.09 18.87
CA ASN A 32 -16.57 -16.51 17.80
C ASN A 32 -17.91 -15.77 17.86
N LEU A 33 -18.39 -15.30 16.72
CA LEU A 33 -19.77 -14.87 16.54
C LEU A 33 -20.61 -16.06 16.07
N ARG A 34 -21.79 -16.23 16.68
CA ARG A 34 -22.69 -17.35 16.41
C ARG A 34 -24.06 -16.87 15.94
N PRO A 35 -24.77 -17.64 15.11
CA PRO A 35 -26.15 -17.32 14.75
C PRO A 35 -27.07 -17.39 15.98
N ALA A 36 -28.24 -16.74 15.89
CA ALA A 36 -29.29 -16.88 16.89
C ALA A 36 -29.85 -18.32 16.93
N ASN A 37 -30.38 -18.73 18.08
CA ASN A 37 -30.90 -20.08 18.30
C ASN A 37 -31.87 -20.51 17.18
N HIS A 38 -31.70 -21.72 16.65
CA HIS A 38 -32.48 -22.37 15.57
C HIS A 38 -32.19 -21.93 14.12
N LYS A 39 -31.11 -21.18 13.86
CA LYS A 39 -30.61 -20.94 12.49
C LYS A 39 -29.17 -21.45 12.36
N ASP A 40 -28.94 -22.37 11.43
CA ASP A 40 -27.59 -22.90 11.17
C ASP A 40 -26.85 -22.14 10.07
N GLU A 41 -27.60 -21.67 9.08
CA GLU A 41 -27.09 -20.91 7.93
C GLU A 41 -27.71 -19.51 7.94
N LEU A 42 -26.84 -18.51 7.90
CA LEU A 42 -27.20 -17.11 7.67
C LEU A 42 -26.55 -16.64 6.36
N ASP A 43 -27.24 -15.79 5.63
CA ASP A 43 -26.66 -15.03 4.52
C ASP A 43 -25.78 -13.88 5.07
N SER A 44 -24.71 -14.23 5.79
CA SER A 44 -23.71 -13.27 6.29
C SER A 44 -22.51 -13.23 5.35
N TYR A 45 -22.10 -12.02 4.96
CA TYR A 45 -20.89 -11.80 4.18
C TYR A 45 -19.62 -11.88 5.05
N MET A 46 -19.77 -11.75 6.38
CA MET A 46 -18.66 -11.75 7.33
C MET A 46 -18.33 -13.13 7.87
N TYR A 47 -19.34 -13.92 8.24
CA TYR A 47 -19.15 -15.05 9.16
C TYR A 47 -19.64 -16.37 8.59
N GLN A 48 -18.78 -17.39 8.68
CA GLN A 48 -19.20 -18.79 8.56
C GLN A 48 -20.06 -19.15 9.78
N THR A 49 -21.28 -19.63 9.53
CA THR A 49 -22.20 -20.08 10.59
C THR A 49 -22.41 -21.59 10.60
N VAL A 50 -22.08 -22.28 9.49
CA VAL A 50 -22.16 -23.74 9.42
C VAL A 50 -21.07 -24.35 10.29
N GLY A 51 -21.44 -25.39 11.04
CA GLY A 51 -20.57 -26.04 12.01
C GLY A 51 -20.48 -25.34 13.37
N HIS A 52 -21.26 -24.27 13.60
CA HIS A 52 -21.21 -23.51 14.87
C HIS A 52 -21.52 -24.36 16.12
N GLN A 53 -22.19 -25.51 15.96
CA GLN A 53 -22.55 -26.45 17.04
C GLN A 53 -21.30 -27.06 17.69
N ALA A 54 -20.19 -27.11 16.96
CA ALA A 54 -18.95 -27.75 17.36
C ALA A 54 -17.92 -26.80 17.95
N ILE A 55 -18.12 -25.48 17.80
CA ILE A 55 -17.11 -24.47 18.13
C ILE A 55 -16.79 -24.44 19.62
N ASP A 56 -17.74 -24.76 20.50
CA ASP A 56 -17.47 -24.81 21.95
C ASP A 56 -16.38 -25.85 22.30
N LEU A 57 -16.23 -26.91 21.49
CA LEU A 57 -15.20 -27.93 21.69
C LEU A 57 -13.78 -27.39 21.42
N TYR A 58 -13.62 -26.27 20.70
CA TYR A 58 -12.31 -25.67 20.50
C TYR A 58 -11.71 -25.16 21.81
N ALA A 59 -12.55 -24.71 22.76
CA ALA A 59 -12.11 -24.28 24.08
C ALA A 59 -11.40 -25.42 24.82
N GLU A 60 -12.00 -26.61 24.80
CA GLU A 60 -11.42 -27.81 25.39
C GLU A 60 -10.24 -28.35 24.56
N ALA A 61 -10.37 -28.34 23.23
CA ALA A 61 -9.35 -28.85 22.33
C ALA A 61 -8.04 -28.06 22.42
N MET A 62 -8.11 -26.73 22.58
CA MET A 62 -6.94 -25.86 22.72
C MET A 62 -6.56 -25.57 24.16
N ASP A 63 -7.45 -25.87 25.12
CA ASP A 63 -7.32 -25.49 26.53
C ASP A 63 -7.13 -23.96 26.69
N LEU A 64 -8.09 -23.22 26.13
CA LEU A 64 -8.13 -21.75 26.12
C LEU A 64 -9.55 -21.24 26.43
N PRO A 65 -9.67 -20.04 27.04
CA PRO A 65 -10.97 -19.41 27.24
C PRO A 65 -11.64 -19.08 25.89
N MET A 66 -12.94 -19.34 25.82
CA MET A 66 -13.78 -19.07 24.65
C MET A 66 -14.81 -17.99 24.96
N TYR A 67 -14.90 -17.02 24.07
CA TYR A 67 -15.86 -15.93 24.12
C TYR A 67 -16.78 -16.01 22.91
N ARG A 68 -18.08 -16.16 23.16
CA ARG A 68 -19.10 -16.21 22.10
C ARG A 68 -20.14 -15.14 22.29
N ARG A 69 -20.49 -14.47 21.20
CA ARG A 69 -21.62 -13.52 21.14
C ARG A 69 -22.54 -13.92 20.00
N THR A 70 -23.84 -13.77 20.22
CA THR A 70 -24.86 -14.01 19.20
C THR A 70 -24.89 -12.82 18.23
N ILE A 71 -24.96 -13.08 16.93
CA ILE A 71 -25.14 -12.06 15.90
C ILE A 71 -26.58 -11.54 16.02
N GLU A 72 -26.72 -10.26 16.36
CA GLU A 72 -28.00 -9.55 16.46
C GLU A 72 -28.19 -8.62 15.26
N GLY A 73 -27.09 -8.08 14.72
CA GLY A 73 -27.09 -7.23 13.54
C GLY A 73 -27.22 -7.99 12.21
N SER A 74 -27.28 -7.23 11.11
CA SER A 74 -27.24 -7.73 9.74
C SER A 74 -26.21 -6.97 8.89
N SER A 75 -25.88 -7.45 7.70
CA SER A 75 -24.95 -6.75 6.78
C SER A 75 -25.62 -5.51 6.20
N LEU A 76 -25.46 -4.34 6.85
CA LEU A 76 -26.12 -3.09 6.45
C LEU A 76 -25.19 -2.20 5.63
N ASP A 77 -23.97 -1.95 6.11
CA ASP A 77 -22.93 -1.30 5.32
C ASP A 77 -22.18 -2.36 4.51
N ILE A 78 -22.52 -2.46 3.23
CA ILE A 78 -21.88 -3.38 2.27
C ILE A 78 -20.86 -2.68 1.37
N GLY A 79 -20.48 -1.44 1.69
CA GLY A 79 -19.47 -0.69 0.98
C GLY A 79 -18.08 -1.34 1.05
N ARG A 80 -17.18 -0.85 0.19
CA ARG A 80 -15.76 -1.20 0.20
C ARG A 80 -15.04 -0.66 1.42
N GLU A 81 -15.42 0.54 1.84
CA GLU A 81 -15.07 1.10 3.14
C GLU A 81 -16.19 0.80 4.14
N TYR A 82 -15.85 0.73 5.42
CA TYR A 82 -16.83 0.53 6.48
C TYR A 82 -16.95 1.78 7.34
N SER A 83 -18.17 2.28 7.46
CA SER A 83 -18.55 3.30 8.44
C SER A 83 -19.40 2.67 9.53
N GLN A 84 -19.17 3.09 10.78
CA GLN A 84 -19.95 2.59 11.91
C GLN A 84 -21.45 2.78 11.64
N ARG A 85 -22.20 1.68 11.69
CA ARG A 85 -23.63 1.68 11.43
C ARG A 85 -24.37 0.90 12.51
N GLU A 86 -25.32 1.56 13.16
CA GLU A 86 -26.14 0.93 14.19
C GLU A 86 -26.95 -0.23 13.60
N GLY A 87 -26.96 -1.37 14.30
CA GLY A 87 -27.62 -2.60 13.86
C GLY A 87 -26.82 -3.43 12.84
N ASP A 88 -25.59 -3.04 12.52
CA ASP A 88 -24.71 -3.81 11.63
C ASP A 88 -23.98 -4.94 12.38
N GLU A 89 -23.81 -6.09 11.73
CA GLU A 89 -23.13 -7.28 12.30
C GLU A 89 -21.66 -7.03 12.70
N VAL A 90 -21.03 -5.97 12.18
CA VAL A 90 -19.68 -5.55 12.57
C VAL A 90 -19.64 -4.98 13.99
N GLU A 91 -20.73 -4.38 14.47
CA GLU A 91 -20.78 -3.85 15.84
C GLU A 91 -20.86 -4.97 16.89
N ASP A 92 -21.44 -6.12 16.53
CA ASP A 92 -21.37 -7.32 17.36
C ASP A 92 -19.93 -7.81 17.54
N LEU A 93 -19.13 -7.75 16.47
CA LEU A 93 -17.70 -8.05 16.54
C LEU A 93 -16.96 -7.06 17.44
N TYR A 94 -17.27 -5.77 17.33
CA TYR A 94 -16.72 -4.74 18.20
C TYR A 94 -16.98 -5.05 19.68
N HIS A 95 -18.22 -5.37 20.03
CA HIS A 95 -18.57 -5.67 21.42
C HIS A 95 -17.91 -6.96 21.93
N LEU A 96 -17.81 -8.00 21.08
CA LEU A 96 -17.12 -9.24 21.42
C LEU A 96 -15.63 -8.98 21.68
N LEU A 97 -14.92 -8.33 20.76
CA LEU A 97 -13.49 -8.05 20.90
C LEU A 97 -13.19 -7.09 22.05
N LYS A 98 -14.08 -6.11 22.31
CA LYS A 98 -13.97 -5.24 23.48
C LYS A 98 -14.01 -6.05 24.77
N GLN A 99 -14.94 -6.98 24.89
CA GLN A 99 -15.05 -7.86 26.06
C GLN A 99 -13.78 -8.70 26.26
N VAL A 100 -13.23 -9.27 25.19
CA VAL A 100 -11.99 -10.07 25.29
C VAL A 100 -10.80 -9.20 25.65
N LYS A 101 -10.68 -7.99 25.07
CA LYS A 101 -9.64 -7.02 25.42
C LYS A 101 -9.66 -6.67 26.90
N GLU A 102 -10.83 -6.37 27.45
CA GLU A 102 -10.98 -6.02 28.87
C GLU A 102 -10.64 -7.17 29.82
N LYS A 103 -10.96 -8.42 29.45
CA LYS A 103 -10.75 -9.59 30.30
C LYS A 103 -9.35 -10.20 30.20
N GLU A 104 -8.82 -10.30 28.98
CA GLU A 104 -7.59 -11.05 28.68
C GLU A 104 -6.39 -10.13 28.41
N SER A 105 -6.63 -8.82 28.33
CA SER A 105 -5.60 -7.81 27.99
C SER A 105 -4.89 -8.14 26.67
N VAL A 106 -5.68 -8.53 25.65
CA VAL A 106 -5.15 -8.81 24.31
C VAL A 106 -4.70 -7.53 23.62
N GLU A 107 -3.65 -7.66 22.80
CA GLU A 107 -3.03 -6.58 22.04
C GLU A 107 -3.31 -6.71 20.54
N ALA A 108 -3.71 -7.90 20.09
CA ALA A 108 -3.84 -8.25 18.68
C ALA A 108 -4.95 -9.27 18.43
N VAL A 109 -5.42 -9.32 17.18
CA VAL A 109 -6.50 -10.19 16.72
C VAL A 109 -6.01 -11.04 15.54
N SER A 110 -6.07 -12.36 15.66
CA SER A 110 -5.78 -13.29 14.55
C SER A 110 -7.02 -13.44 13.66
N VAL A 111 -6.85 -13.24 12.35
CA VAL A 111 -7.91 -13.23 11.34
C VAL A 111 -7.55 -14.15 10.17
N GLY A 112 -8.40 -15.13 9.86
CA GLY A 112 -8.19 -16.10 8.78
C GLY A 112 -8.65 -15.67 7.39
N ALA A 113 -8.67 -14.37 7.07
CA ALA A 113 -9.08 -13.91 5.73
C ALA A 113 -7.97 -14.13 4.69
N ILE A 114 -8.31 -14.63 3.50
CA ILE A 114 -7.35 -14.88 2.41
C ILE A 114 -7.52 -13.86 1.28
N LEU A 115 -8.73 -13.66 0.73
CA LEU A 115 -8.95 -12.78 -0.43
C LEU A 115 -10.14 -11.80 -0.31
N SER A 116 -11.05 -11.97 0.64
CA SER A 116 -12.14 -11.01 0.92
C SER A 116 -11.72 -9.67 1.55
N ASP A 117 -11.72 -8.59 0.75
CA ASP A 117 -11.44 -7.23 1.24
C ASP A 117 -12.53 -6.75 2.18
N TYR A 118 -13.77 -7.22 1.93
CA TYR A 118 -14.94 -6.94 2.75
C TYR A 118 -14.70 -7.33 4.21
N GLN A 119 -14.22 -8.55 4.45
CA GLN A 119 -13.92 -9.06 5.80
C GLN A 119 -12.75 -8.29 6.43
N ARG A 120 -11.67 -8.09 5.67
CA ARG A 120 -10.47 -7.41 6.15
C ARG A 120 -10.78 -6.00 6.64
N VAL A 121 -11.42 -5.16 5.82
CA VAL A 121 -11.70 -3.75 6.14
C VAL A 121 -12.54 -3.61 7.42
N ARG A 122 -13.53 -4.49 7.60
CA ARG A 122 -14.40 -4.47 8.79
C ARG A 122 -13.66 -4.87 10.06
N VAL A 123 -12.82 -5.91 9.98
CA VAL A 123 -12.00 -6.31 11.13
C VAL A 123 -10.94 -5.25 11.46
N GLU A 124 -10.29 -4.66 10.45
CA GLU A 124 -9.32 -3.57 10.64
C GLU A 124 -9.99 -2.33 11.26
N ASN A 125 -11.22 -1.98 10.87
CA ASN A 125 -11.98 -0.89 11.49
C ASN A 125 -12.24 -1.14 12.98
N VAL A 126 -12.73 -2.32 13.34
CA VAL A 126 -12.97 -2.70 14.74
C VAL A 126 -11.66 -2.69 15.54
N CYS A 127 -10.59 -3.24 14.98
CA CYS A 127 -9.27 -3.27 15.60
C CYS A 127 -8.72 -1.86 15.84
N SER A 128 -8.86 -0.95 14.86
CA SER A 128 -8.46 0.44 14.98
C SER A 128 -9.19 1.15 16.13
N ARG A 129 -10.52 1.04 16.20
CA ARG A 129 -11.35 1.61 17.29
C ARG A 129 -11.00 1.04 18.66
N LEU A 130 -10.56 -0.21 18.71
CA LEU A 130 -10.17 -0.88 19.94
C LEU A 130 -8.67 -0.79 20.22
N GLN A 131 -7.85 -0.15 19.39
CA GLN A 131 -6.39 -0.16 19.50
C GLN A 131 -5.84 -1.59 19.65
N LEU A 132 -6.19 -2.45 18.69
CA LEU A 132 -5.69 -3.82 18.54
C LEU A 132 -4.97 -3.94 17.20
N GLN A 133 -3.92 -4.76 17.13
CA GLN A 133 -3.23 -5.06 15.87
C GLN A 133 -3.91 -6.25 15.16
N PRO A 134 -4.46 -6.06 13.94
CA PRO A 134 -4.94 -7.19 13.14
C PRO A 134 -3.76 -7.98 12.55
N LEU A 135 -3.84 -9.31 12.64
CA LEU A 135 -2.86 -10.29 12.16
C LEU A 135 -3.53 -11.19 11.10
N ALA A 136 -3.31 -10.87 9.82
CA ALA A 136 -3.91 -11.53 8.66
C ALA A 136 -2.81 -12.10 7.76
N TYR A 137 -2.08 -13.12 8.24
CA TYR A 137 -0.93 -13.71 7.56
C TYR A 137 -1.27 -14.43 6.27
N LEU A 138 -2.54 -14.77 6.05
CA LEU A 138 -2.99 -15.49 4.87
C LEU A 138 -3.44 -14.55 3.75
N TRP A 139 -3.58 -13.26 4.06
CA TRP A 139 -4.12 -12.26 3.16
C TRP A 139 -3.29 -12.13 1.88
N ARG A 140 -3.97 -12.20 0.72
CA ARG A 140 -3.45 -12.23 -0.66
C ARG A 140 -2.34 -13.26 -0.92
N ARG A 141 -2.25 -14.33 -0.14
CA ARG A 141 -1.38 -15.46 -0.47
C ARG A 141 -1.97 -16.26 -1.63
N ASP A 142 -1.09 -16.84 -2.44
CA ASP A 142 -1.48 -17.78 -3.49
C ASP A 142 -2.28 -18.96 -2.90
N GLN A 143 -3.49 -19.19 -3.42
CA GLN A 143 -4.42 -20.14 -2.83
C GLN A 143 -3.98 -21.60 -3.02
N GLU A 144 -3.28 -21.90 -4.11
CA GLU A 144 -2.84 -23.26 -4.40
C GLU A 144 -1.77 -23.69 -3.40
N SER A 145 -0.69 -22.91 -3.29
CA SER A 145 0.38 -23.15 -2.33
C SER A 145 -0.14 -23.11 -0.89
N LEU A 146 -1.04 -22.18 -0.59
CA LEU A 146 -1.63 -22.06 0.75
C LEU A 146 -2.42 -23.31 1.16
N LEU A 147 -3.24 -23.87 0.28
CA LEU A 147 -3.99 -25.10 0.58
C LEU A 147 -3.05 -26.28 0.80
N SER A 148 -2.05 -26.46 -0.09
CA SER A 148 -1.04 -27.51 0.04
C SER A 148 -0.23 -27.37 1.34
N GLU A 149 0.08 -26.14 1.75
CA GLU A 149 0.73 -25.84 3.01
C GLU A 149 -0.15 -26.20 4.21
N MET A 150 -1.43 -25.82 4.24
CA MET A 150 -2.35 -26.17 5.32
C MET A 150 -2.39 -27.69 5.55
N ILE A 151 -2.51 -28.47 4.46
CA ILE A 151 -2.55 -29.93 4.50
C ILE A 151 -1.23 -30.50 5.04
N SER A 152 -0.09 -30.08 4.48
CA SER A 152 1.23 -30.58 4.89
C SER A 152 1.62 -30.18 6.31
N CYS A 153 1.11 -29.03 6.81
CA CYS A 153 1.31 -28.57 8.18
C CYS A 153 0.37 -29.26 9.19
N GLY A 154 -0.43 -30.25 8.77
CA GLY A 154 -1.28 -31.04 9.66
C GLY A 154 -2.60 -30.35 10.04
N VAL A 155 -3.12 -29.44 9.22
CA VAL A 155 -4.49 -28.95 9.38
C VAL A 155 -5.45 -29.99 8.82
N HIS A 156 -6.03 -30.79 9.72
CA HIS A 156 -7.02 -31.80 9.38
C HIS A 156 -8.42 -31.18 9.43
N ALA A 157 -8.93 -30.80 8.26
CA ALA A 157 -10.27 -30.24 8.13
C ALA A 157 -11.12 -31.03 7.14
N LEU A 158 -12.42 -31.08 7.41
CA LEU A 158 -13.44 -31.72 6.57
C LEU A 158 -14.25 -30.64 5.85
N LEU A 159 -14.69 -30.91 4.62
CA LEU A 159 -15.68 -30.06 3.95
C LEU A 159 -17.04 -30.24 4.63
N ILE A 160 -17.61 -29.15 5.13
CA ILE A 160 -18.90 -29.15 5.84
C ILE A 160 -19.99 -28.39 5.10
N LYS A 161 -19.65 -27.63 4.07
CA LYS A 161 -20.59 -26.98 3.16
C LYS A 161 -19.99 -26.99 1.77
N VAL A 162 -20.83 -27.15 0.76
CA VAL A 162 -20.49 -26.88 -0.64
C VAL A 162 -21.61 -26.06 -1.27
N ALA A 163 -21.23 -25.10 -2.11
CA ALA A 163 -22.15 -24.17 -2.77
C ALA A 163 -21.63 -23.69 -4.14
N ALA A 164 -20.80 -24.48 -4.81
CA ALA A 164 -20.18 -24.10 -6.07
C ALA A 164 -20.37 -25.15 -7.16
N PHE A 165 -20.34 -24.68 -8.42
CA PHE A 165 -20.45 -25.54 -9.59
C PHE A 165 -19.33 -26.60 -9.60
N GLY A 166 -19.71 -27.87 -9.79
CA GLY A 166 -18.79 -28.99 -9.76
C GLY A 166 -18.49 -29.54 -8.35
N LEU A 167 -19.08 -28.95 -7.30
CA LEU A 167 -19.13 -29.56 -5.97
C LEU A 167 -20.51 -30.17 -5.71
N ASP A 168 -20.53 -31.45 -5.38
CA ASP A 168 -21.74 -32.24 -5.13
C ASP A 168 -21.82 -32.58 -3.63
N PRO A 169 -22.87 -32.14 -2.91
CA PRO A 169 -23.05 -32.43 -1.50
C PRO A 169 -22.95 -33.92 -1.14
N GLU A 170 -23.50 -34.81 -1.96
CA GLU A 170 -23.51 -36.25 -1.68
C GLU A 170 -22.12 -36.88 -1.85
N LYS A 171 -21.28 -36.29 -2.71
CA LYS A 171 -19.95 -36.82 -3.02
C LYS A 171 -18.83 -36.20 -2.23
N HIS A 172 -18.98 -34.95 -1.79
CA HIS A 172 -17.86 -34.14 -1.28
C HIS A 172 -17.98 -33.77 0.20
N LEU A 173 -19.18 -33.65 0.76
CA LEU A 173 -19.32 -33.35 2.18
C LEU A 173 -18.71 -34.48 3.03
N GLY A 174 -17.99 -34.07 4.08
CA GLY A 174 -17.31 -34.98 5.01
C GLY A 174 -15.96 -35.48 4.53
N LYS A 175 -15.56 -35.22 3.27
CA LYS A 175 -14.19 -35.51 2.80
C LYS A 175 -13.20 -34.54 3.41
N SER A 176 -11.99 -35.03 3.64
CA SER A 176 -10.88 -34.21 4.11
C SER A 176 -10.36 -33.26 3.02
N LEU A 177 -9.71 -32.17 3.44
CA LEU A 177 -9.01 -31.27 2.52
C LEU A 177 -8.02 -31.99 1.62
N ALA A 178 -7.27 -32.97 2.16
CA ALA A 178 -6.27 -33.70 1.39
C ALA A 178 -6.89 -34.56 0.27
N GLU A 179 -8.06 -35.14 0.52
CA GLU A 179 -8.81 -35.88 -0.50
C GLU A 179 -9.40 -34.97 -1.57
N MET A 180 -9.75 -33.74 -1.20
CA MET A 180 -10.40 -32.77 -2.08
C MET A 180 -9.42 -31.92 -2.88
N GLU A 181 -8.18 -31.75 -2.43
CA GLU A 181 -7.18 -30.87 -3.05
C GLU A 181 -7.03 -31.08 -4.58
N PRO A 182 -6.84 -32.30 -5.12
CA PRO A 182 -6.69 -32.48 -6.56
C PRO A 182 -7.94 -32.07 -7.34
N HIS A 183 -9.13 -32.31 -6.76
CA HIS A 183 -10.41 -31.94 -7.37
C HIS A 183 -10.61 -30.42 -7.37
N LEU A 184 -10.28 -29.74 -6.27
CA LEU A 184 -10.36 -28.29 -6.15
C LEU A 184 -9.42 -27.58 -7.14
N LYS A 185 -8.19 -28.07 -7.30
CA LYS A 185 -7.25 -27.56 -8.32
C LYS A 185 -7.82 -27.73 -9.73
N GLN A 186 -8.41 -28.88 -10.03
CA GLN A 186 -9.05 -29.13 -11.32
C GLN A 186 -10.25 -28.21 -11.57
N LEU A 187 -11.11 -28.00 -10.57
CA LEU A 187 -12.26 -27.10 -10.67
C LEU A 187 -11.81 -25.65 -10.88
N SER A 188 -10.75 -25.23 -10.21
CA SER A 188 -10.18 -23.88 -10.40
C SER A 188 -9.72 -23.65 -11.84
N GLN A 189 -8.96 -24.59 -12.39
CA GLN A 189 -8.49 -24.52 -13.79
C GLN A 189 -9.64 -24.53 -14.80
N LYS A 190 -10.73 -25.24 -14.52
CA LYS A 190 -11.82 -25.45 -15.47
C LYS A 190 -12.92 -24.40 -15.37
N TYR A 191 -13.20 -23.91 -14.17
CA TYR A 191 -14.37 -23.10 -13.85
C TYR A 191 -14.07 -21.84 -13.06
N GLY A 192 -12.81 -21.61 -12.66
CA GLY A 192 -12.43 -20.44 -11.85
C GLY A 192 -12.81 -20.55 -10.38
N VAL A 193 -13.17 -21.74 -9.89
CA VAL A 193 -13.45 -22.01 -8.47
C VAL A 193 -12.22 -21.65 -7.64
N HIS A 194 -12.42 -20.95 -6.53
CA HIS A 194 -11.38 -20.63 -5.58
C HIS A 194 -10.91 -21.88 -4.83
N ILE A 195 -9.61 -22.20 -4.96
CA ILE A 195 -9.01 -23.40 -4.36
C ILE A 195 -9.19 -23.41 -2.85
N CYS A 196 -9.09 -22.26 -2.20
CA CYS A 196 -9.31 -22.10 -0.76
C CYS A 196 -10.79 -21.86 -0.39
N GLY A 197 -11.73 -21.91 -1.32
CA GLY A 197 -13.17 -21.78 -1.03
C GLY A 197 -13.63 -20.36 -0.72
N GLU A 198 -12.88 -19.35 -1.16
CA GLU A 198 -13.25 -17.94 -1.04
C GLU A 198 -14.63 -17.68 -1.67
N GLY A 199 -15.37 -16.70 -1.12
CA GLY A 199 -16.73 -16.41 -1.59
C GLY A 199 -17.80 -17.41 -1.15
N GLY A 200 -17.45 -18.36 -0.27
CA GLY A 200 -18.40 -19.33 0.31
C GLY A 200 -18.65 -20.56 -0.56
N GLU A 201 -17.79 -20.81 -1.56
CA GLU A 201 -17.87 -21.96 -2.46
C GLU A 201 -17.87 -23.31 -1.72
N TYR A 202 -17.08 -23.38 -0.64
CA TYR A 202 -17.16 -24.44 0.36
C TYR A 202 -16.70 -23.93 1.71
N GLU A 203 -17.20 -24.54 2.79
CA GLU A 203 -16.74 -24.26 4.16
C GLU A 203 -16.16 -25.53 4.77
N THR A 204 -15.30 -25.34 5.78
CA THR A 204 -14.61 -26.46 6.44
C THR A 204 -14.80 -26.45 7.95
N PHE A 205 -14.58 -27.61 8.57
CA PHE A 205 -14.43 -27.75 10.00
C PHE A 205 -13.14 -28.49 10.34
N THR A 206 -12.28 -27.88 11.16
CA THR A 206 -10.99 -28.45 11.53
C THR A 206 -11.14 -29.33 12.76
N THR A 207 -10.95 -30.64 12.58
CA THR A 207 -11.05 -31.62 13.66
C THR A 207 -9.75 -31.74 14.44
N ASN A 208 -8.63 -31.42 13.82
CA ASN A 208 -7.32 -31.47 14.45
C ASN A 208 -6.31 -30.55 13.76
N CYS A 209 -5.46 -29.89 14.54
CA CYS A 209 -4.25 -29.24 14.05
C CYS A 209 -3.14 -29.30 15.14
N PRO A 210 -1.89 -28.94 14.82
CA PRO A 210 -0.79 -28.96 15.79
C PRO A 210 -1.03 -28.14 17.07
N LEU A 211 -1.84 -27.08 17.01
CA LEU A 211 -2.16 -26.25 18.18
C LEU A 211 -3.15 -26.90 19.16
N PHE A 212 -3.86 -27.95 18.74
CA PHE A 212 -4.83 -28.61 19.60
C PHE A 212 -4.11 -29.56 20.57
N LYS A 213 -4.53 -29.57 21.83
CA LYS A 213 -4.13 -30.58 22.83
C LYS A 213 -4.96 -31.86 22.70
N LYS A 214 -6.24 -31.72 22.34
CA LYS A 214 -7.16 -32.83 22.04
C LYS A 214 -7.68 -32.75 20.61
N LYS A 215 -7.92 -33.87 19.96
CA LYS A 215 -8.62 -33.90 18.66
C LYS A 215 -10.13 -33.88 18.89
N ILE A 216 -10.87 -33.32 17.95
CA ILE A 216 -12.33 -33.34 17.95
C ILE A 216 -12.80 -34.52 17.09
N VAL A 217 -13.68 -35.34 17.64
CA VAL A 217 -14.29 -36.49 16.96
C VAL A 217 -15.75 -36.19 16.70
N ILE A 218 -16.17 -36.39 15.46
CA ILE A 218 -17.56 -36.27 15.03
C ILE A 218 -18.18 -37.67 15.12
N ASP A 219 -19.11 -37.85 16.07
CA ASP A 219 -19.75 -39.15 16.31
C ASP A 219 -20.93 -39.35 15.36
N THR A 220 -21.78 -38.32 15.23
CA THR A 220 -22.95 -38.35 14.35
C THR A 220 -23.18 -36.99 13.71
N MET A 221 -23.59 -37.04 12.44
CA MET A 221 -23.87 -35.86 11.61
C MET A 221 -24.96 -36.20 10.59
N GLU A 222 -25.68 -35.18 10.14
CA GLU A 222 -26.67 -35.29 9.07
C GLU A 222 -26.35 -34.32 7.92
N THR A 223 -26.64 -34.75 6.69
CA THR A 223 -26.53 -33.89 5.51
C THR A 223 -27.84 -33.15 5.30
N VAL A 224 -27.78 -31.83 5.23
CA VAL A 224 -28.91 -30.95 4.94
C VAL A 224 -28.72 -30.36 3.55
N ILE A 225 -29.68 -30.57 2.66
CA ILE A 225 -29.70 -29.93 1.33
C ILE A 225 -30.49 -28.64 1.45
N HIS A 226 -29.80 -27.51 1.30
CA HIS A 226 -30.41 -26.18 1.35
C HIS A 226 -31.04 -25.82 -0.01
N SER A 227 -30.31 -26.10 -1.10
CA SER A 227 -30.78 -25.90 -2.47
C SER A 227 -30.38 -27.08 -3.34
N ALA A 228 -31.34 -27.69 -4.03
CA ALA A 228 -31.11 -28.78 -4.97
C ALA A 228 -30.98 -28.26 -6.41
N ASP A 229 -30.31 -27.12 -6.60
CA ASP A 229 -30.05 -26.57 -7.93
C ASP A 229 -29.33 -27.61 -8.81
N ALA A 230 -29.75 -27.71 -10.07
CA ALA A 230 -29.26 -28.75 -10.98
C ALA A 230 -27.79 -28.56 -11.38
N PHE A 231 -27.22 -27.36 -11.18
CA PHE A 231 -25.88 -26.99 -11.61
C PHE A 231 -24.96 -26.69 -10.42
N ALA A 232 -25.48 -26.05 -9.36
CA ALA A 232 -24.73 -25.72 -8.14
C ALA A 232 -25.55 -26.06 -6.88
N PRO A 233 -25.71 -27.34 -6.55
CA PRO A 233 -26.42 -27.75 -5.35
C PRO A 233 -25.72 -27.23 -4.09
N VAL A 234 -26.51 -26.68 -3.16
CA VAL A 234 -26.04 -26.18 -1.87
C VAL A 234 -26.42 -27.17 -0.79
N GLY A 235 -25.44 -27.69 -0.08
CA GLY A 235 -25.66 -28.60 1.04
C GLY A 235 -24.60 -28.44 2.11
N TYR A 236 -24.95 -28.77 3.35
CA TYR A 236 -24.07 -28.69 4.49
C TYR A 236 -24.27 -29.84 5.49
N LEU A 237 -23.27 -30.04 6.35
CA LEU A 237 -23.31 -30.98 7.45
C LEU A 237 -23.79 -30.30 8.72
N ARG A 238 -24.82 -30.87 9.37
CA ARG A 238 -25.22 -30.53 10.73
C ARG A 238 -24.70 -31.59 11.69
N PHE A 239 -23.85 -31.18 12.62
CA PHE A 239 -23.33 -32.08 13.65
C PHE A 239 -24.33 -32.23 14.79
N THR A 240 -24.60 -33.47 15.19
CA THR A 240 -25.58 -33.79 16.26
C THR A 240 -24.91 -34.36 17.51
N GLN A 241 -23.78 -35.08 17.35
CA GLN A 241 -22.98 -35.55 18.48
C GLN A 241 -21.49 -35.50 18.15
N MET A 242 -20.71 -34.95 19.09
CA MET A 242 -19.26 -34.78 18.98
C MET A 242 -18.64 -34.83 20.38
N HIS A 243 -17.36 -35.17 20.45
CA HIS A 243 -16.57 -35.11 21.68
C HIS A 243 -15.09 -34.81 21.40
N THR A 244 -14.30 -34.57 22.45
CA THR A 244 -12.85 -34.45 22.35
C THR A 244 -12.16 -35.72 22.84
N GLU A 245 -11.07 -36.12 22.17
CA GLU A 245 -10.21 -37.22 22.57
C GLU A 245 -8.76 -36.75 22.71
N ASP A 246 -8.04 -37.28 23.69
CA ASP A 246 -6.61 -37.02 23.83
C ASP A 246 -5.83 -37.53 22.62
N LYS A 247 -4.82 -36.75 22.22
CA LYS A 247 -3.85 -37.20 21.22
C LYS A 247 -2.93 -38.24 21.87
N GLY A 248 -2.87 -39.46 21.33
CA GLY A 248 -2.05 -40.54 21.87
C GLY A 248 -0.58 -40.11 22.09
N GLN A 249 0.04 -40.62 23.16
CA GLN A 249 1.33 -40.18 23.74
C GLN A 249 2.44 -39.88 22.70
N GLY A 250 2.76 -38.59 22.58
CA GLY A 250 3.98 -38.03 22.01
C GLY A 250 4.18 -36.63 22.60
N PRO A 251 5.41 -36.13 22.77
CA PRO A 251 5.65 -34.85 23.43
C PRO A 251 4.93 -33.71 22.69
N THR A 252 4.17 -32.92 23.45
CA THR A 252 3.35 -31.78 23.04
C THR A 252 4.15 -30.54 22.59
N GLU A 253 5.47 -30.65 22.45
CA GLU A 253 6.39 -29.55 22.14
C GLU A 253 7.29 -29.87 20.95
N SER A 254 6.75 -30.49 19.90
CA SER A 254 7.42 -30.45 18.60
C SER A 254 7.25 -29.04 17.99
N PRO A 255 8.29 -28.44 17.38
CA PRO A 255 8.13 -27.19 16.66
C PRO A 255 7.00 -27.34 15.62
N LEU A 256 6.23 -26.26 15.41
CA LEU A 256 5.16 -26.28 14.42
C LEU A 256 5.75 -26.71 13.06
N PRO A 257 5.08 -27.62 12.33
CA PRO A 257 5.58 -28.15 11.06
C PRO A 257 5.37 -27.14 9.92
N LEU A 258 5.75 -25.89 10.14
CA LEU A 258 5.66 -24.81 9.16
C LEU A 258 6.96 -24.76 8.37
N GLY A 259 6.83 -24.49 7.07
CA GLY A 259 7.98 -24.16 6.22
C GLY A 259 8.64 -22.83 6.61
N THR A 260 9.68 -22.47 5.87
CA THR A 260 10.29 -21.14 5.98
C THR A 260 9.23 -20.06 5.75
N CYS A 261 9.26 -18.99 6.55
CA CYS A 261 8.35 -17.86 6.39
C CYS A 261 8.36 -17.36 4.93
N PRO A 262 7.21 -17.16 4.27
CA PRO A 262 7.16 -16.72 2.88
C PRO A 262 7.96 -15.44 2.61
N CYS A 263 7.93 -14.49 3.55
CA CYS A 263 8.73 -13.26 3.44
C CYS A 263 10.22 -13.56 3.45
N GLN A 264 10.68 -14.48 4.32
CA GLN A 264 12.09 -14.85 4.41
C GLN A 264 12.53 -15.56 3.13
N SER A 265 11.74 -16.51 2.62
CA SER A 265 12.03 -17.19 1.35
C SER A 265 12.16 -16.21 0.17
N ALA A 266 11.31 -15.18 0.12
CA ALA A 266 11.40 -14.13 -0.89
C ALA A 266 12.68 -13.29 -0.74
N ILE A 267 13.04 -12.93 0.50
CA ILE A 267 14.26 -12.17 0.82
C ILE A 267 15.52 -12.98 0.50
N ASP A 268 15.54 -14.27 0.81
CA ASP A 268 16.67 -15.15 0.53
C ASP A 268 16.92 -15.22 -0.99
N LYS A 269 15.85 -15.41 -1.78
CA LYS A 269 15.93 -15.37 -3.26
C LYS A 269 16.46 -14.03 -3.78
N MET A 270 15.92 -12.91 -3.29
CA MET A 270 16.38 -11.56 -3.64
C MET A 270 17.85 -11.33 -3.25
N THR A 271 18.28 -11.86 -2.11
CA THR A 271 19.65 -11.75 -1.62
C THR A 271 20.61 -12.50 -2.53
N GLU A 272 20.28 -13.74 -2.90
CA GLU A 272 21.05 -14.53 -3.86
C GLU A 272 21.20 -13.82 -5.22
N GLU A 273 20.10 -13.25 -5.73
CA GLU A 273 20.10 -12.46 -6.98
C GLU A 273 20.97 -11.20 -6.86
N ALA A 274 20.89 -10.49 -5.74
CA ALA A 274 21.69 -9.29 -5.48
C ALA A 274 23.19 -9.60 -5.35
N GLU A 275 23.55 -10.68 -4.67
CA GLU A 275 24.95 -11.13 -4.53
C GLU A 275 25.55 -11.56 -5.87
N TYR A 276 24.76 -12.21 -6.73
CA TYR A 276 25.20 -12.57 -8.08
C TYR A 276 25.49 -11.32 -8.92
N ALA A 277 24.60 -10.33 -8.89
CA ALA A 277 24.77 -9.06 -9.60
C ALA A 277 25.97 -8.24 -9.08
N GLY A 278 26.18 -8.21 -7.75
CA GLY A 278 27.25 -7.46 -7.10
C GLY A 278 28.68 -7.90 -7.42
N LYS A 279 28.87 -9.09 -8.01
CA LYS A 279 30.21 -9.57 -8.45
C LYS A 279 30.72 -8.88 -9.72
N THR A 280 29.92 -8.03 -10.35
CA THR A 280 30.25 -7.43 -11.67
C THR A 280 30.65 -5.95 -11.61
N GLU A 281 30.41 -5.24 -10.50
CA GLU A 281 30.73 -3.80 -10.43
C GLU A 281 31.27 -3.41 -9.05
N ALA A 282 32.60 -3.26 -8.96
CA ALA A 282 33.27 -2.63 -7.84
C ALA A 282 34.09 -1.45 -8.36
N ILE A 283 33.50 -0.24 -8.33
CA ILE A 283 34.27 1.01 -8.33
C ILE A 283 33.74 1.82 -7.14
N GLN A 284 34.49 1.78 -6.05
CA GLN A 284 34.33 2.70 -4.93
C GLN A 284 35.04 4.01 -5.29
N GLU A 285 34.28 5.08 -5.47
CA GLU A 285 34.82 6.44 -5.34
C GLU A 285 34.53 6.92 -3.90
N GLU A 286 35.59 7.03 -3.10
CA GLU A 286 35.56 7.77 -1.84
C GLU A 286 35.41 9.26 -2.14
N PHE A 287 34.38 9.91 -1.59
CA PHE A 287 34.34 11.36 -1.51
C PHE A 287 33.93 11.83 -0.12
N THR A 288 34.82 12.65 0.44
CA THR A 288 34.64 13.40 1.68
C THR A 288 33.90 14.71 1.43
N SER A 289 32.80 14.94 2.13
CA SER A 289 32.71 15.98 3.18
C SER A 289 31.25 16.20 3.58
N ASN A 290 30.98 16.14 4.87
CA ASN A 290 29.78 16.71 5.45
C ASN A 290 29.96 18.24 5.43
N GLY A 291 29.50 18.89 4.36
CA GLY A 291 29.37 20.33 4.31
C GLY A 291 28.25 20.76 5.25
N ASP A 292 28.57 21.66 6.18
CA ASP A 292 27.62 22.31 7.08
C ASP A 292 26.68 23.20 6.27
N LEU A 293 25.41 22.82 6.13
CA LEU A 293 24.40 23.46 5.28
C LEU A 293 23.55 24.52 6.04
N SER A 294 24.09 25.10 7.11
CA SER A 294 23.31 25.80 8.15
C SER A 294 23.04 27.30 7.93
N CYS A 295 23.26 27.88 6.74
CA CYS A 295 23.17 29.34 6.60
C CYS A 295 22.58 29.84 5.28
N GLN A 296 21.30 29.59 4.98
CA GLN A 296 20.61 30.31 3.89
C GLN A 296 19.15 30.65 4.23
N ARG A 297 18.81 31.95 4.12
CA ARG A 297 17.44 32.48 4.09
C ARG A 297 16.85 32.18 2.71
N GLY A 298 16.02 31.14 2.62
CA GLY A 298 15.23 30.85 1.43
C GLY A 298 13.96 31.70 1.38
N HIS A 299 13.37 31.85 0.19
CA HIS A 299 12.01 32.39 0.05
C HIS A 299 11.03 31.38 0.66
N GLU A 300 10.17 31.82 1.59
CA GLU A 300 9.13 30.95 2.15
C GLU A 300 8.18 30.48 1.04
N PRO A 301 7.81 29.18 0.98
CA PRO A 301 6.83 28.70 0.03
C PRO A 301 5.48 29.35 0.31
N THR A 302 4.95 30.07 -0.68
CA THR A 302 3.57 30.55 -0.64
C THR A 302 2.64 29.53 -1.28
N PRO A 303 1.42 29.32 -0.73
CA PRO A 303 0.43 28.46 -1.35
C PRO A 303 0.17 28.85 -2.81
N ALA A 304 0.18 27.86 -3.69
CA ALA A 304 -0.12 28.03 -5.11
C ALA A 304 -0.92 26.85 -5.63
N HIS A 305 -1.77 27.11 -6.62
CA HIS A 305 -2.66 26.12 -7.20
C HIS A 305 -2.32 25.87 -8.67
N SER A 306 -2.46 24.64 -9.11
CA SER A 306 -2.55 24.37 -10.55
C SER A 306 -3.92 24.80 -11.09
N PRO A 307 -4.08 24.91 -12.41
CA PRO A 307 -5.38 24.83 -13.04
C PRO A 307 -6.10 23.55 -12.62
N ARG A 308 -7.44 23.57 -12.60
CA ARG A 308 -8.25 22.36 -12.48
C ARG A 308 -8.36 21.71 -13.86
N SER A 309 -7.98 20.44 -13.94
CA SER A 309 -8.08 19.65 -15.18
C SER A 309 -9.53 19.32 -15.50
N VAL A 310 -9.84 18.95 -16.75
CA VAL A 310 -11.19 18.54 -17.16
C VAL A 310 -11.60 17.24 -16.46
N ALA A 311 -10.66 16.32 -16.23
CA ALA A 311 -10.86 15.13 -15.41
C ALA A 311 -11.13 15.45 -13.94
N GLY A 312 -10.85 16.67 -13.47
CA GLY A 312 -11.20 17.11 -12.12
C GLY A 312 -10.04 17.14 -11.13
N TYR A 313 -8.80 17.01 -11.62
CA TYR A 313 -7.61 17.08 -10.77
C TYR A 313 -7.14 18.52 -10.53
N GLN A 314 -6.60 18.78 -9.34
CA GLN A 314 -5.95 20.05 -9.02
C GLN A 314 -4.85 19.85 -7.97
N TRP A 315 -3.72 20.55 -8.11
CA TRP A 315 -2.69 20.58 -7.08
C TRP A 315 -2.79 21.82 -6.22
N ILE A 316 -2.59 21.64 -4.91
CA ILE A 316 -2.21 22.69 -3.97
C ILE A 316 -0.75 22.43 -3.56
N THR A 317 0.08 23.45 -3.67
CA THR A 317 1.53 23.36 -3.42
C THR A 317 1.98 24.45 -2.48
N GLY A 318 3.14 24.30 -1.86
CA GLY A 318 3.75 25.34 -1.03
C GLY A 318 3.06 25.52 0.32
N ILE A 319 2.32 24.52 0.81
CA ILE A 319 1.81 24.54 2.18
C ILE A 319 2.99 24.35 3.13
N SER A 320 3.15 25.26 4.08
CA SER A 320 4.30 25.31 4.98
C SER A 320 3.90 25.65 6.41
N GLY A 321 4.77 25.29 7.35
CA GLY A 321 4.57 25.55 8.78
C GLY A 321 5.10 26.90 9.28
N ALA A 322 5.70 27.73 8.41
CA ALA A 322 6.30 28.99 8.81
C ALA A 322 5.24 30.06 9.07
N ARG A 323 5.35 30.77 10.21
CA ARG A 323 4.55 31.96 10.52
C ARG A 323 5.25 33.19 9.94
N ARG A 324 4.49 34.11 9.33
CA ARG A 324 5.04 35.41 8.91
C ARG A 324 5.43 36.23 10.14
N GLU A 325 6.62 36.82 10.11
CA GLU A 325 7.19 37.69 11.16
C GLU A 325 6.25 38.86 11.56
N GLU A 326 5.28 39.26 10.72
CA GLU A 326 4.32 40.34 11.02
C GLU A 326 3.28 40.03 12.12
N GLN A 327 3.22 38.79 12.63
CA GLN A 327 2.29 38.37 13.71
C GLN A 327 3.01 37.97 15.01
N GLU A 328 4.31 38.21 15.13
CA GLU A 328 5.08 37.89 16.35
C GLU A 328 4.94 38.94 17.46
N GLU A 329 4.39 40.12 17.19
CA GLU A 329 4.33 41.22 18.17
C GLU A 329 3.21 41.13 19.22
N GLU A 330 2.25 40.19 19.14
CA GLU A 330 1.08 40.17 20.04
C GLU A 330 0.99 38.99 21.04
N GLU A 331 1.82 37.94 20.95
CA GLU A 331 1.74 36.81 21.89
C GLU A 331 3.14 36.33 22.36
N GLU A 332 3.80 37.14 23.20
CA GLU A 332 4.83 36.63 24.12
C GLU A 332 4.15 35.88 25.29
N GLU A 333 3.62 34.68 25.05
CA GLU A 333 3.40 33.71 26.12
C GLU A 333 4.41 32.56 25.98
N GLU A 334 5.11 32.26 27.08
CA GLU A 334 6.11 31.21 27.21
C GLU A 334 5.51 29.81 26.93
N GLY A 335 5.48 29.41 25.66
CA GLY A 335 5.10 28.06 25.24
C GLY A 335 5.63 27.75 23.85
N GLU A 336 6.37 26.64 23.71
CA GLU A 336 6.87 25.91 22.51
C GLU A 336 6.38 26.32 21.09
N SER A 337 6.45 27.59 20.70
CA SER A 337 5.72 28.16 19.55
C SER A 337 6.36 27.90 18.18
N GLY A 338 7.51 27.21 18.13
CA GLY A 338 8.28 26.97 16.90
C GLY A 338 8.57 25.51 16.55
N GLY A 339 8.09 24.55 17.34
CA GLY A 339 8.38 23.12 17.12
C GLY A 339 7.62 22.49 15.95
N ILE A 340 7.99 21.25 15.58
CA ILE A 340 7.33 20.52 14.48
C ILE A 340 5.81 20.43 14.69
N ARG A 341 5.36 20.27 15.94
CA ARG A 341 3.93 20.21 16.27
C ARG A 341 3.17 21.46 15.82
N ALA A 342 3.61 22.63 16.28
CA ALA A 342 3.00 23.91 15.94
C ALA A 342 3.04 24.17 14.42
N GLN A 343 4.16 23.87 13.76
CA GLN A 343 4.30 24.00 12.31
C GLN A 343 3.36 23.04 11.54
N THR A 344 3.16 21.83 12.05
CA THR A 344 2.24 20.85 11.44
C THR A 344 0.79 21.29 11.57
N GLU A 345 0.36 21.73 12.75
CA GLU A 345 -0.98 22.28 12.98
C GLU A 345 -1.26 23.50 12.11
N TRP A 346 -0.27 24.39 11.99
CA TRP A 346 -0.36 25.56 11.13
C TRP A 346 -0.48 25.20 9.65
N ALA A 347 0.34 24.26 9.16
CA ALA A 347 0.28 23.77 7.80
C ALA A 347 -1.10 23.18 7.45
N PHE A 348 -1.72 22.43 8.38
CA PHE A 348 -3.09 21.94 8.18
C PHE A 348 -4.14 23.05 8.23
N THR A 349 -3.97 24.05 9.09
CA THR A 349 -4.85 25.24 9.11
C THR A 349 -4.80 25.98 7.76
N MET A 350 -3.58 26.17 7.23
CA MET A 350 -3.36 26.76 5.91
C MET A 350 -3.99 25.91 4.81
N LEU A 351 -3.77 24.59 4.81
CA LEU A 351 -4.37 23.67 3.85
C LEU A 351 -5.90 23.76 3.88
N GLN A 352 -6.51 23.73 5.07
CA GLN A 352 -7.97 23.85 5.21
C GLN A 352 -8.50 25.18 4.66
N ALA A 353 -7.79 26.28 4.89
CA ALA A 353 -8.15 27.58 4.32
C ALA A 353 -8.08 27.58 2.78
N GLU A 354 -7.05 26.96 2.19
CA GLU A 354 -6.93 26.84 0.73
C GLU A 354 -7.98 25.90 0.12
N LEU A 355 -8.32 24.81 0.81
CA LEU A 355 -9.41 23.92 0.40
C LEU A 355 -10.75 24.66 0.39
N GLN A 356 -11.07 25.41 1.46
CA GLN A 356 -12.30 26.19 1.55
C GLN A 356 -12.43 27.24 0.44
N LYS A 357 -11.34 27.93 0.10
CA LYS A 357 -11.32 28.89 -1.03
C LYS A 357 -11.65 28.24 -2.37
N GLY A 358 -11.25 26.98 -2.55
CA GLY A 358 -11.47 26.21 -3.77
C GLY A 358 -12.71 25.31 -3.76
N GLU A 359 -13.57 25.41 -2.73
CA GLU A 359 -14.73 24.52 -2.52
C GLU A 359 -14.36 23.02 -2.44
N TRP A 360 -13.20 22.73 -1.85
CA TRP A 360 -12.69 21.38 -1.62
C TRP A 360 -12.85 20.94 -0.17
N GLU A 361 -12.87 19.63 0.06
CA GLU A 361 -12.85 19.01 1.38
C GLU A 361 -11.59 18.14 1.57
N MET A 362 -11.25 17.82 2.83
CA MET A 362 -10.11 16.95 3.16
C MET A 362 -10.19 15.58 2.48
N LYS A 363 -11.41 15.06 2.24
CA LYS A 363 -11.66 13.77 1.60
C LYS A 363 -11.31 13.76 0.10
N ASP A 364 -11.23 14.94 -0.52
CA ASP A 364 -10.94 15.09 -1.95
C ASP A 364 -9.43 14.98 -2.24
N ILE A 365 -8.60 15.00 -1.19
CA ILE A 365 -7.16 14.75 -1.30
C ILE A 365 -6.93 13.27 -1.65
N VAL A 366 -6.11 13.02 -2.67
CA VAL A 366 -5.75 11.66 -3.14
C VAL A 366 -4.27 11.33 -2.94
N LEU A 367 -3.39 12.34 -2.98
CA LEU A 367 -1.95 12.16 -2.76
C LEU A 367 -1.37 13.35 -2.01
N VAL A 368 -0.53 13.09 -1.02
CA VAL A 368 0.23 14.09 -0.27
C VAL A 368 1.72 13.80 -0.42
N HIS A 369 2.51 14.79 -0.84
CA HIS A 369 3.95 14.76 -0.58
C HIS A 369 4.26 15.64 0.61
N LEU A 370 5.06 15.09 1.51
CA LEU A 370 5.46 15.73 2.74
C LEU A 370 6.98 15.66 2.86
N TYR A 371 7.61 16.82 2.85
CA TYR A 371 9.04 16.93 3.08
C TYR A 371 9.25 17.43 4.49
N VAL A 372 10.04 16.71 5.28
CA VAL A 372 10.40 17.09 6.65
C VAL A 372 11.86 17.51 6.70
N ARG A 373 12.20 18.42 7.59
CA ARG A 373 13.58 18.86 7.78
C ARG A 373 14.44 17.81 8.48
N ASP A 374 13.85 17.13 9.47
CA ASP A 374 14.49 16.07 10.26
C ASP A 374 13.53 14.88 10.37
N MET A 375 13.97 13.69 9.95
CA MET A 375 13.17 12.48 10.05
C MET A 375 12.93 12.02 11.50
N ALA A 376 13.64 12.56 12.49
CA ALA A 376 13.35 12.36 13.91
C ALA A 376 11.95 12.86 14.30
N ASP A 377 11.45 13.89 13.62
CA ASP A 377 10.15 14.50 13.87
C ASP A 377 8.96 13.66 13.35
N PHE A 378 9.23 12.59 12.60
CA PHE A 378 8.22 11.75 11.94
C PHE A 378 7.11 11.27 12.89
N LYS A 379 7.46 10.88 14.12
CA LYS A 379 6.48 10.39 15.10
C LYS A 379 5.54 11.49 15.57
N GLU A 380 6.08 12.67 15.87
CA GLU A 380 5.29 13.80 16.38
C GLU A 380 4.38 14.36 15.30
N LEU A 381 4.88 14.50 14.08
CA LEU A 381 4.10 14.91 12.92
C LEU A 381 2.92 13.96 12.67
N ASN A 382 3.16 12.64 12.70
CA ASN A 382 2.10 11.65 12.45
C ASN A 382 0.98 11.70 13.50
N ALA A 383 1.30 12.08 14.74
CA ALA A 383 0.30 12.22 15.80
C ALA A 383 -0.71 13.34 15.53
N ILE A 384 -0.31 14.39 14.80
CA ILE A 384 -1.21 15.46 14.34
C ILE A 384 -1.86 15.08 13.02
N TYR A 385 -1.08 14.55 12.07
CA TYR A 385 -1.60 14.19 10.74
C TYR A 385 -2.82 13.26 10.83
N VAL A 386 -2.81 12.28 11.74
CA VAL A 386 -3.90 11.31 11.90
C VAL A 386 -5.23 11.96 12.35
N SER A 387 -5.21 13.13 13.02
CA SER A 387 -6.46 13.80 13.41
C SER A 387 -7.16 14.50 12.26
N HIS A 388 -6.49 14.69 11.12
CA HIS A 388 -7.04 15.39 9.95
C HIS A 388 -7.66 14.47 8.89
N PHE A 389 -7.39 13.17 8.95
CA PHE A 389 -7.90 12.19 7.98
C PHE A 389 -8.70 11.08 8.66
N GLY A 390 -9.72 10.57 7.96
CA GLY A 390 -10.59 9.49 8.44
C GLY A 390 -10.01 8.09 8.18
N SER A 391 -10.91 7.12 7.98
CA SER A 391 -10.58 5.71 7.72
C SER A 391 -9.89 5.44 6.37
N SER A 392 -9.99 6.39 5.43
CA SER A 392 -9.44 6.30 4.07
C SER A 392 -8.56 7.52 3.78
N PRO A 393 -7.37 7.61 4.42
CA PRO A 393 -6.43 8.71 4.19
C PRO A 393 -5.85 8.66 2.76
N PRO A 394 -5.34 9.78 2.23
CA PRO A 394 -4.70 9.80 0.91
C PRO A 394 -3.43 8.93 0.88
N ALA A 395 -2.96 8.63 -0.33
CA ALA A 395 -1.61 8.13 -0.51
C ALA A 395 -0.59 9.18 -0.04
N ARG A 396 0.56 8.76 0.48
CA ARG A 396 1.54 9.69 1.04
C ARG A 396 2.99 9.31 0.71
N VAL A 397 3.78 10.32 0.38
CA VAL A 397 5.25 10.25 0.28
C VAL A 397 5.82 11.13 1.38
N CYS A 398 6.71 10.61 2.22
CA CYS A 398 7.26 11.36 3.36
C CYS A 398 8.77 11.16 3.48
N VAL A 399 9.56 12.16 3.09
CA VAL A 399 11.03 12.07 3.02
C VAL A 399 11.69 13.27 3.68
N GLU A 400 12.93 13.09 4.15
CA GLU A 400 13.70 14.23 4.65
C GLU A 400 14.17 15.07 3.47
N ALA A 401 14.15 16.39 3.60
CA ALA A 401 14.74 17.31 2.64
C ALA A 401 15.50 18.42 3.38
N PRO A 402 16.63 18.93 2.85
CA PRO A 402 17.35 20.07 3.41
C PRO A 402 16.56 21.38 3.20
N LEU A 403 15.46 21.54 3.95
CA LEU A 403 14.57 22.69 3.89
C LEU A 403 15.26 23.97 4.41
N PRO A 404 14.88 25.16 3.92
CA PRO A 404 15.40 26.45 4.40
C PRO A 404 15.30 26.62 5.92
N VAL A 405 16.21 27.38 6.53
CA VAL A 405 16.20 27.65 7.98
C VAL A 405 14.83 28.18 8.44
N GLY A 406 14.34 27.68 9.57
CA GLY A 406 13.01 28.02 10.13
C GLY A 406 11.87 27.15 9.59
N LEU A 407 12.02 26.56 8.40
CA LEU A 407 11.03 25.64 7.84
C LEU A 407 11.31 24.20 8.29
N LEU A 408 10.37 23.60 9.04
CA LEU A 408 10.47 22.21 9.51
C LEU A 408 9.74 21.21 8.60
N LEU A 409 8.74 21.68 7.85
CA LEU A 409 8.02 20.84 6.89
C LEU A 409 7.50 21.64 5.69
N GLN A 410 7.36 20.96 4.56
CA GLN A 410 6.69 21.44 3.35
C GLN A 410 5.73 20.36 2.84
N MET A 411 4.51 20.75 2.51
CA MET A 411 3.44 19.86 2.06
C MET A 411 2.87 20.32 0.71
N ASP A 412 2.55 19.34 -0.13
CA ASP A 412 1.75 19.53 -1.34
C ASP A 412 0.72 18.39 -1.49
N CYS A 413 -0.43 18.73 -2.06
CA CYS A 413 -1.61 17.87 -2.12
C CYS A 413 -2.18 17.84 -3.53
N LEU A 414 -2.41 16.64 -4.04
CA LEU A 414 -3.24 16.40 -5.21
C LEU A 414 -4.68 16.19 -4.76
N LEU A 415 -5.58 16.96 -5.34
CA LEU A 415 -7.03 16.90 -5.15
C LEU A 415 -7.69 16.28 -6.37
N HIS A 416 -8.84 15.66 -6.14
CA HIS A 416 -9.69 15.18 -7.22
C HIS A 416 -11.17 15.23 -6.86
N ALA A 417 -11.98 15.81 -7.75
CA ALA A 417 -13.42 15.62 -7.77
C ALA A 417 -13.93 15.73 -9.20
N TRP A 418 -14.82 14.81 -9.58
CA TRP A 418 -15.41 14.78 -10.92
C TRP A 418 -16.19 16.07 -11.21
N ALA A 419 -15.86 16.72 -12.32
CA ALA A 419 -16.50 17.97 -12.74
C ALA A 419 -17.91 17.74 -13.34
N GLN A 420 -18.19 16.53 -13.83
CA GLN A 420 -19.44 16.17 -14.50
C GLN A 420 -19.93 14.82 -13.99
N ALA A 421 -21.25 14.61 -14.02
CA ALA A 421 -21.83 13.31 -13.76
C ALA A 421 -21.35 12.30 -14.84
N PRO A 422 -21.18 11.02 -14.50
CA PRO A 422 -20.79 10.01 -15.48
C PRO A 422 -21.81 9.94 -16.61
N SER A 423 -21.33 9.81 -17.86
CA SER A 423 -22.19 9.48 -19.00
C SER A 423 -22.84 8.10 -18.84
N GLU A 424 -23.98 7.87 -19.51
CA GLU A 424 -24.63 6.54 -19.50
C GLU A 424 -23.63 5.43 -19.85
N GLY A 425 -23.46 4.47 -18.93
CA GLY A 425 -22.54 3.33 -19.09
C GLY A 425 -21.11 3.55 -18.60
N CYS A 426 -20.73 4.75 -18.14
CA CYS A 426 -19.43 5.01 -17.51
C CYS A 426 -19.55 4.96 -15.98
N PHE A 427 -18.56 4.35 -15.32
CA PHE A 427 -18.49 4.27 -13.86
C PHE A 427 -17.32 5.11 -13.37
N GLN A 428 -17.62 6.15 -12.60
CA GLN A 428 -16.63 6.92 -11.86
C GLN A 428 -16.21 6.14 -10.62
N THR A 429 -14.91 5.98 -10.44
CA THR A 429 -14.39 5.06 -9.43
C THR A 429 -13.26 5.71 -8.64
N ARG A 430 -13.43 5.84 -7.32
CA ARG A 430 -12.37 6.25 -6.38
C ARG A 430 -12.22 5.17 -5.32
N GLU A 431 -11.01 4.62 -5.19
CA GLU A 431 -10.75 3.48 -4.32
C GLU A 431 -9.42 3.68 -3.59
N ALA A 432 -9.38 3.41 -2.30
CA ALA A 432 -8.14 3.40 -1.53
C ALA A 432 -7.74 1.96 -1.20
N MET A 433 -6.48 1.63 -1.46
CA MET A 433 -5.84 0.44 -0.93
C MET A 433 -5.18 0.80 0.39
N HIS A 434 -5.86 0.49 1.50
CA HIS A 434 -5.38 0.76 2.85
C HIS A 434 -5.17 -0.56 3.58
N VAL A 435 -3.92 -0.85 3.96
CA VAL A 435 -3.48 -2.11 4.58
C VAL A 435 -2.96 -1.79 5.98
N GLN A 436 -3.65 -2.30 7.01
CA GLN A 436 -3.31 -2.08 8.42
C GLN A 436 -2.87 -3.37 9.14
N SER A 437 -3.19 -4.52 8.55
CA SER A 437 -2.87 -5.85 9.07
C SER A 437 -1.43 -6.27 8.82
N LEU A 438 -0.84 -6.98 9.79
CA LEU A 438 0.39 -7.73 9.55
C LEU A 438 0.07 -8.93 8.66
N SER A 439 0.87 -9.11 7.62
CA SER A 439 0.60 -10.11 6.58
C SER A 439 1.90 -10.62 5.94
N HIS A 440 1.81 -11.53 4.97
CA HIS A 440 2.98 -12.00 4.21
C HIS A 440 3.17 -11.32 2.84
N TRP A 441 2.19 -10.57 2.34
CA TRP A 441 2.18 -10.06 0.96
C TRP A 441 2.72 -8.62 0.85
N ALA A 442 2.29 -7.71 1.73
CA ALA A 442 2.71 -6.30 1.72
C ALA A 442 2.78 -5.71 3.14
N PRO A 443 3.66 -4.73 3.36
CA PRO A 443 3.80 -4.11 4.67
C PRO A 443 2.56 -3.29 5.03
N ALA A 444 2.17 -3.36 6.30
CA ALA A 444 1.20 -2.44 6.85
C ALA A 444 1.73 -0.99 6.76
N ASN A 445 0.84 -0.01 6.75
CA ASN A 445 1.26 1.38 6.79
C ASN A 445 1.90 1.72 8.14
N ILE A 446 3.00 2.50 8.10
CA ILE A 446 3.70 2.98 9.33
C ILE A 446 3.20 4.36 9.79
N GLY A 447 2.16 4.87 9.15
CA GLY A 447 1.56 6.17 9.42
C GLY A 447 0.18 6.28 8.77
N PRO A 448 -0.52 7.41 8.96
CA PRO A 448 -1.88 7.65 8.48
C PRO A 448 -1.92 7.91 6.96
N TYR A 449 -1.74 6.87 6.15
CA TYR A 449 -1.82 6.93 4.69
C TYR A 449 -2.30 5.60 4.10
N SER A 450 -2.91 5.66 2.92
CA SER A 450 -3.25 4.48 2.13
C SER A 450 -2.06 4.10 1.24
N GLN A 451 -1.80 2.81 1.02
CA GLN A 451 -0.75 2.30 0.13
C GLN A 451 -0.95 2.77 -1.30
N ALA A 452 -2.19 2.95 -1.74
CA ALA A 452 -2.51 3.60 -3.00
C ALA A 452 -3.92 4.20 -2.98
N VAL A 453 -4.14 5.20 -3.83
CA VAL A 453 -5.46 5.72 -4.18
C VAL A 453 -5.63 5.64 -5.69
N ARG A 454 -6.67 4.96 -6.15
CA ARG A 454 -7.09 4.89 -7.53
C ARG A 454 -8.21 5.89 -7.78
N VAL A 455 -8.11 6.61 -8.89
CA VAL A 455 -9.16 7.43 -9.45
C VAL A 455 -9.28 7.10 -10.93
N ASP A 456 -10.37 6.44 -11.29
CA ASP A 456 -10.66 5.94 -12.64
C ASP A 456 -9.51 5.05 -13.18
N ASP A 457 -8.70 5.57 -14.10
CA ASP A 457 -7.53 4.90 -14.69
C ASP A 457 -6.22 5.20 -13.96
N ALA A 458 -6.12 6.31 -13.21
CA ALA A 458 -4.90 6.71 -12.52
C ALA A 458 -4.79 6.06 -11.13
N VAL A 459 -3.57 5.63 -10.77
CA VAL A 459 -3.25 5.06 -9.45
C VAL A 459 -2.06 5.79 -8.86
N PHE A 460 -2.25 6.37 -7.68
CA PHE A 460 -1.25 7.10 -6.92
C PHE A 460 -0.80 6.26 -5.73
N CYS A 461 0.41 5.73 -5.76
CA CYS A 461 0.93 4.88 -4.68
C CYS A 461 1.67 5.70 -3.62
N ALA A 462 1.58 5.32 -2.36
CA ALA A 462 2.40 5.87 -1.30
C ALA A 462 3.87 5.44 -1.43
N GLY A 463 4.76 6.15 -0.74
CA GLY A 463 6.17 5.78 -0.63
C GLY A 463 6.34 4.39 -0.01
N GLN A 464 7.06 3.51 -0.70
CA GLN A 464 7.37 2.16 -0.26
C GLN A 464 8.83 2.07 0.18
N ILE A 465 9.03 1.67 1.44
CA ILE A 465 10.34 1.30 1.99
C ILE A 465 10.43 -0.23 2.19
N ALA A 466 11.64 -0.74 2.37
CA ALA A 466 11.94 -2.18 2.38
C ALA A 466 11.61 -2.87 3.72
N LEU A 467 10.37 -2.75 4.19
CA LEU A 467 9.90 -3.41 5.40
C LEU A 467 9.49 -4.85 5.11
N VAL A 468 9.98 -5.81 5.89
CA VAL A 468 9.53 -7.20 5.83
C VAL A 468 8.06 -7.26 6.30
N PRO A 469 7.09 -7.65 5.44
CA PRO A 469 5.66 -7.50 5.73
C PRO A 469 5.19 -8.11 7.06
N CYS A 470 5.71 -9.29 7.40
CA CYS A 470 5.25 -10.05 8.56
C CYS A 470 5.78 -9.53 9.90
N SER A 471 6.88 -8.78 9.88
CA SER A 471 7.58 -8.30 11.09
C SER A 471 7.65 -6.78 11.20
N MET A 472 7.41 -6.06 10.10
CA MET A 472 7.55 -4.60 10.00
C MET A 472 8.96 -4.09 10.36
N GLN A 473 9.96 -4.97 10.25
CA GLN A 473 11.36 -4.62 10.37
C GLN A 473 11.90 -4.23 9.00
N LEU A 474 12.80 -3.25 8.96
CA LEU A 474 13.53 -2.96 7.73
C LEU A 474 14.41 -4.16 7.39
N VAL A 475 14.42 -4.60 6.13
CA VAL A 475 15.21 -5.74 5.70
C VAL A 475 16.70 -5.51 6.00
N ALA A 476 17.35 -6.52 6.56
CA ALA A 476 18.78 -6.49 6.79
C ALA A 476 19.51 -6.65 5.44
N GLY A 477 20.20 -5.61 4.99
CA GLY A 477 20.96 -5.64 3.74
C GLY A 477 21.25 -4.26 3.18
N GLY A 478 22.01 -4.22 2.08
CA GLY A 478 22.37 -2.98 1.38
C GLY A 478 21.24 -2.42 0.51
N ALA A 479 21.52 -1.28 -0.14
CA ALA A 479 20.55 -0.58 -0.98
C ALA A 479 20.00 -1.43 -2.15
N ALA A 480 20.75 -2.42 -2.65
CA ALA A 480 20.28 -3.33 -3.70
C ALA A 480 19.11 -4.20 -3.23
N LEU A 481 19.25 -4.86 -2.07
CA LEU A 481 18.18 -5.68 -1.50
C LEU A 481 16.99 -4.81 -1.11
N GLN A 482 17.25 -3.63 -0.52
CA GLN A 482 16.17 -2.69 -0.20
C GLN A 482 15.43 -2.23 -1.46
N ALA A 483 16.14 -1.90 -2.54
CA ALA A 483 15.52 -1.53 -3.81
C ALA A 483 14.61 -2.65 -4.34
N GLN A 484 15.13 -3.88 -4.44
CA GLN A 484 14.36 -5.03 -4.92
C GLN A 484 13.07 -5.23 -4.12
N LEU A 485 13.16 -5.17 -2.79
CA LEU A 485 12.01 -5.33 -1.93
C LEU A 485 11.01 -4.16 -2.06
N CYS A 486 11.48 -2.90 -2.18
CA CYS A 486 10.60 -1.75 -2.45
C CYS A 486 9.83 -1.90 -3.77
N PHE A 487 10.50 -2.35 -4.83
CA PHE A 487 9.85 -2.60 -6.12
C PHE A 487 8.84 -3.75 -6.04
N SER A 488 9.17 -4.83 -5.32
CA SER A 488 8.23 -5.95 -5.09
C SER A 488 6.98 -5.49 -4.34
N HIS A 489 7.12 -4.69 -3.27
CA HIS A 489 5.97 -4.10 -2.58
C HIS A 489 5.11 -3.26 -3.52
N MET A 490 5.73 -2.43 -4.35
CA MET A 490 5.02 -1.60 -5.32
C MET A 490 4.26 -2.45 -6.34
N ALA A 491 4.85 -3.54 -6.84
CA ALA A 491 4.17 -4.48 -7.73
C ALA A 491 2.94 -5.11 -7.06
N HIS A 492 3.08 -5.60 -5.83
CA HIS A 492 1.97 -6.19 -5.08
C HIS A 492 0.83 -5.19 -4.82
N VAL A 493 1.17 -3.93 -4.49
CA VAL A 493 0.17 -2.87 -4.28
C VAL A 493 -0.58 -2.56 -5.57
N LEU A 494 0.12 -2.45 -6.71
CA LEU A 494 -0.51 -2.22 -8.01
C LEU A 494 -1.46 -3.35 -8.39
N GLU A 495 -1.02 -4.60 -8.27
CA GLU A 495 -1.83 -5.80 -8.52
C GLU A 495 -3.04 -5.90 -7.57
N ALA A 496 -2.90 -5.38 -6.34
CA ALA A 496 -4.00 -5.29 -5.39
C ALA A 496 -5.06 -4.27 -5.76
N VAL A 497 -4.65 -3.15 -6.36
CA VAL A 497 -5.59 -2.14 -6.86
C VAL A 497 -6.31 -2.63 -8.13
N SER A 498 -5.60 -3.31 -9.03
CA SER A 498 -6.18 -3.98 -10.19
C SER A 498 -5.27 -5.09 -10.66
N SER A 499 -5.82 -6.28 -10.92
CA SER A 499 -5.04 -7.44 -11.38
C SER A 499 -4.33 -7.23 -12.72
N SER A 500 -4.76 -6.24 -13.51
CA SER A 500 -4.09 -5.88 -14.76
C SER A 500 -2.86 -5.00 -14.57
N LEU A 501 -2.70 -4.37 -13.41
CA LEU A 501 -1.61 -3.41 -13.16
C LEU A 501 -0.33 -4.11 -12.73
N THR A 502 0.77 -3.62 -13.28
CA THR A 502 2.12 -4.08 -13.00
C THR A 502 3.05 -2.87 -12.99
N LEU A 503 4.31 -3.04 -12.62
CA LEU A 503 5.30 -1.94 -12.68
C LEU A 503 5.48 -1.35 -14.10
N ARG A 504 5.09 -2.07 -15.16
CA ARG A 504 5.10 -1.54 -16.54
C ARG A 504 4.10 -0.40 -16.76
N HIS A 505 3.06 -0.35 -15.93
CA HIS A 505 2.03 0.67 -15.97
C HIS A 505 2.47 1.98 -15.28
N ALA A 506 3.64 2.01 -14.63
CA ALA A 506 4.19 3.22 -14.07
C ALA A 506 4.32 4.30 -15.16
N LEU A 507 3.67 5.44 -14.95
CA LEU A 507 3.80 6.64 -15.77
C LEU A 507 4.83 7.59 -15.15
N GLN A 508 4.93 7.64 -13.82
CA GLN A 508 5.98 8.36 -13.10
C GLN A 508 6.51 7.51 -11.96
N ALA A 509 7.83 7.50 -11.78
CA ALA A 509 8.47 6.88 -10.63
C ALA A 509 9.46 7.86 -9.99
N HIS A 510 9.28 8.16 -8.70
CA HIS A 510 10.22 8.94 -7.90
C HIS A 510 10.86 8.00 -6.88
N CYS A 511 12.18 7.90 -6.92
CA CYS A 511 12.95 7.10 -5.97
C CYS A 511 13.90 8.00 -5.18
N TYR A 512 13.81 7.90 -3.87
CA TYR A 512 14.65 8.63 -2.93
C TYR A 512 15.68 7.67 -2.37
N VAL A 513 16.95 8.10 -2.36
CA VAL A 513 18.04 7.32 -1.77
C VAL A 513 18.83 8.16 -0.79
N THR A 514 19.42 7.55 0.24
CA THR A 514 20.14 8.32 1.27
C THR A 514 21.60 8.62 0.94
N GLN A 515 22.18 7.94 -0.06
CA GLN A 515 23.57 8.10 -0.46
C GLN A 515 23.71 8.05 -1.99
N PRO A 516 24.64 8.81 -2.60
CA PRO A 516 24.88 8.74 -4.05
C PRO A 516 25.26 7.34 -4.52
N GLY A 517 26.00 6.58 -3.70
CA GLY A 517 26.39 5.19 -4.00
C GLY A 517 25.22 4.21 -4.08
N HIS A 518 24.02 4.56 -3.64
CA HIS A 518 22.82 3.73 -3.77
C HIS A 518 22.14 3.86 -5.14
N VAL A 519 22.44 4.93 -5.90
CA VAL A 519 21.80 5.23 -7.19
C VAL A 519 21.96 4.08 -8.22
N PRO A 520 23.16 3.48 -8.41
CA PRO A 520 23.32 2.38 -9.37
C PRO A 520 22.44 1.18 -9.03
N ALA A 521 22.32 0.82 -7.75
CA ALA A 521 21.53 -0.33 -7.30
C ALA A 521 20.04 -0.18 -7.63
N VAL A 522 19.48 1.03 -7.43
CA VAL A 522 18.10 1.35 -7.80
C VAL A 522 17.90 1.30 -9.31
N ARG A 523 18.80 1.93 -10.08
CA ARG A 523 18.72 1.97 -11.55
C ARG A 523 18.81 0.58 -12.17
N ALA A 524 19.74 -0.25 -11.70
CA ALA A 524 19.90 -1.62 -12.15
C ALA A 524 18.64 -2.46 -11.84
N THR A 525 18.03 -2.24 -10.67
CA THR A 525 16.79 -2.94 -10.31
C THR A 525 15.62 -2.51 -11.19
N TRP A 526 15.49 -1.20 -11.45
CA TRP A 526 14.50 -0.68 -12.39
C TRP A 526 14.67 -1.27 -13.80
N GLN A 527 15.90 -1.25 -14.33
CA GLN A 527 16.20 -1.83 -15.64
C GLN A 527 15.84 -3.32 -15.73
N ARG A 528 16.21 -4.11 -14.71
CA ARG A 528 15.86 -5.54 -14.66
C ARG A 528 14.35 -5.79 -14.73
N ILE A 529 13.57 -4.98 -14.02
CA ILE A 529 12.09 -5.06 -14.03
C ILE A 529 11.54 -4.76 -15.43
N LEU A 530 12.15 -3.79 -16.14
CA LEU A 530 11.80 -3.48 -17.53
C LEU A 530 12.19 -4.62 -18.49
N GLU A 531 13.27 -5.35 -18.20
CA GLU A 531 13.84 -6.41 -19.03
C GLU A 531 13.20 -7.80 -18.80
N HIS A 532 12.80 -8.15 -17.57
CA HIS A 532 12.24 -9.48 -17.23
C HIS A 532 10.93 -9.83 -17.96
N GLY A 533 10.25 -8.85 -18.58
CA GLY A 533 9.11 -9.13 -19.47
C GLY A 533 9.49 -9.32 -20.95
N LYS A 534 10.79 -9.34 -21.28
CA LYS A 534 11.28 -9.68 -22.63
C LYS A 534 11.70 -11.14 -22.77
N GLU A 535 11.91 -11.86 -21.66
CA GLU A 535 12.50 -13.21 -21.68
C GLU A 535 11.52 -14.29 -22.20
N ASP A 536 10.21 -14.06 -22.15
CA ASP A 536 9.21 -15.05 -22.59
C ASP A 536 8.73 -14.89 -24.04
N CYS A 537 9.08 -13.81 -24.75
CA CYS A 537 8.49 -13.50 -26.06
C CYS A 537 9.49 -12.91 -27.09
N TYR A 538 9.96 -13.72 -28.03
CA TYR A 538 10.64 -13.20 -29.23
C TYR A 538 9.64 -12.42 -30.11
N GLY A 539 9.74 -11.08 -30.12
CA GLY A 539 9.04 -10.23 -31.08
C GLY A 539 7.98 -9.26 -30.52
N GLU A 540 7.88 -9.08 -29.20
CA GLU A 540 6.97 -8.08 -28.62
C GLU A 540 7.45 -6.63 -28.77
N PRO A 541 6.53 -5.66 -28.90
CA PRO A 541 6.83 -4.24 -29.02
C PRO A 541 7.56 -3.68 -27.78
N GLU A 542 8.37 -2.63 -27.98
CA GLU A 542 9.14 -2.00 -26.93
C GLU A 542 8.21 -1.31 -25.91
N VAL A 543 8.22 -1.77 -24.66
CA VAL A 543 7.40 -1.17 -23.59
C VAL A 543 8.08 0.10 -23.06
N HIS A 544 7.43 1.24 -23.24
CA HIS A 544 7.91 2.52 -22.72
C HIS A 544 7.32 2.83 -21.34
N CYS A 545 8.05 2.45 -20.30
CA CYS A 545 7.71 2.81 -18.93
C CYS A 545 8.04 4.27 -18.63
N GLY A 546 7.39 4.81 -17.59
CA GLY A 546 7.65 6.14 -17.09
C GLY A 546 9.10 6.37 -16.68
N PRO A 547 9.60 7.62 -16.77
CA PRO A 547 10.94 7.97 -16.33
C PRO A 547 11.10 7.77 -14.82
N LEU A 548 12.22 7.16 -14.44
CA LEU A 548 12.64 7.04 -13.04
C LEU A 548 13.47 8.27 -12.63
N VAL A 549 12.92 9.08 -11.74
CA VAL A 549 13.62 10.21 -11.11
C VAL A 549 14.25 9.72 -9.83
N VAL A 550 15.58 9.76 -9.75
CA VAL A 550 16.32 9.36 -8.53
C VAL A 550 16.89 10.62 -7.87
N SER A 551 16.60 10.80 -6.58
CA SER A 551 17.07 11.95 -5.80
C SER A 551 17.79 11.49 -4.53
N VAL A 552 18.91 12.14 -4.20
CA VAL A 552 19.65 11.82 -2.97
C VAL A 552 19.18 12.75 -1.84
N VAL A 553 18.54 12.16 -0.84
CA VAL A 553 17.97 12.86 0.31
C VAL A 553 18.74 12.57 1.59
N PRO A 554 18.61 13.41 2.63
CA PRO A 554 19.31 13.19 3.89
C PRO A 554 18.98 11.87 4.62
N SER A 555 17.70 11.54 4.70
CA SER A 555 17.19 10.42 5.48
C SER A 555 15.81 10.01 4.96
N LEU A 556 15.41 8.80 5.29
CA LEU A 556 14.12 8.20 4.96
C LEU A 556 13.49 7.59 6.22
N PRO A 557 12.17 7.38 6.23
CA PRO A 557 11.49 6.74 7.37
C PRO A 557 12.19 5.45 7.79
N ARG A 558 12.29 5.24 9.11
CA ARG A 558 12.90 4.04 9.71
C ARG A 558 14.39 3.85 9.37
N GLY A 559 15.06 4.88 8.85
CA GLY A 559 16.47 4.77 8.42
C GLY A 559 16.66 3.95 7.15
N ALA A 560 15.62 3.86 6.30
CA ALA A 560 15.71 3.17 5.02
C ALA A 560 16.78 3.81 4.10
N ALA A 561 17.35 3.00 3.21
CA ALA A 561 18.30 3.45 2.19
C ALA A 561 17.62 3.88 0.89
N VAL A 562 16.42 3.34 0.64
CA VAL A 562 15.64 3.50 -0.59
C VAL A 562 14.15 3.64 -0.26
N GLU A 563 13.48 4.62 -0.86
CA GLU A 563 12.02 4.76 -0.89
C GLU A 563 11.54 4.94 -2.33
N LEU A 564 10.45 4.27 -2.71
CA LEU A 564 9.88 4.32 -4.06
C LEU A 564 8.42 4.81 -4.04
N HIS A 565 8.15 5.86 -4.81
CA HIS A 565 6.81 6.34 -5.13
C HIS A 565 6.52 6.13 -6.63
N VAL A 566 5.31 5.70 -6.96
CA VAL A 566 4.87 5.49 -8.34
C VAL A 566 3.49 6.10 -8.55
N THR A 567 3.32 6.78 -9.68
CA THR A 567 2.02 7.06 -10.29
C THR A 567 1.88 6.17 -11.51
N ALA A 568 0.89 5.28 -11.51
CA ALA A 568 0.59 4.36 -12.60
C ALA A 568 -0.72 4.75 -13.29
N VAL A 569 -0.89 4.29 -14.53
CA VAL A 569 -2.14 4.46 -15.29
C VAL A 569 -2.54 3.09 -15.85
N GLN A 570 -3.82 2.76 -15.74
CA GLN A 570 -4.40 1.57 -16.36
C GLN A 570 -4.62 1.84 -17.86
N ASP A 571 -3.56 1.65 -18.63
CA ASP A 571 -3.51 1.77 -20.08
C ASP A 571 -2.82 0.54 -20.71
N ASP A 572 -2.56 0.59 -22.01
CA ASP A 572 -1.66 -0.37 -22.67
C ASP A 572 -0.25 0.26 -22.78
N PRO A 573 0.73 -0.19 -21.99
CA PRO A 573 2.09 0.37 -22.01
C PRO A 573 2.82 0.21 -23.35
N THR A 574 2.38 -0.71 -24.22
CA THR A 574 2.99 -0.94 -25.55
C THR A 574 2.54 0.08 -26.60
N GLU A 575 1.40 0.74 -26.36
CA GLU A 575 0.81 1.72 -27.27
C GLU A 575 1.06 3.18 -26.83
N ARG A 576 1.94 3.38 -25.83
CA ARG A 576 2.27 4.72 -25.32
C ARG A 576 3.04 5.54 -26.34
N ILE A 577 2.75 6.84 -26.38
CA ILE A 577 3.54 7.79 -27.16
C ILE A 577 4.76 8.19 -26.32
N PHE A 578 5.94 7.91 -26.86
CA PHE A 578 7.22 8.25 -26.24
C PHE A 578 8.01 9.23 -27.11
N SER A 579 8.63 10.22 -26.49
CA SER A 579 9.68 11.00 -27.15
C SER A 579 10.79 11.37 -26.18
N GLN A 580 12.04 11.32 -26.67
CA GLN A 580 13.20 11.77 -25.94
C GLN A 580 13.97 12.78 -26.78
N THR A 581 14.43 13.85 -26.16
CA THR A 581 15.21 14.90 -26.81
C THR A 581 16.36 15.30 -25.90
N THR A 582 17.54 15.53 -26.47
CA THR A 582 18.68 16.07 -25.74
C THR A 582 19.11 17.36 -26.40
N THR A 583 19.19 18.43 -25.62
CA THR A 583 19.58 19.77 -26.08
C THR A 583 20.84 20.18 -25.35
N GLN A 584 21.88 20.54 -26.11
CA GLN A 584 23.08 21.15 -25.54
C GLN A 584 22.93 22.66 -25.53
N VAL A 585 23.26 23.26 -24.39
CA VAL A 585 23.37 24.71 -24.22
C VAL A 585 24.73 25.03 -23.63
N PRO A 586 25.23 26.27 -23.73
CA PRO A 586 26.52 26.64 -23.14
C PRO A 586 26.61 26.22 -21.67
N GLY A 587 27.52 25.30 -21.35
CA GLY A 587 27.78 24.79 -19.99
C GLY A 587 26.81 23.72 -19.45
N ALA A 588 25.73 23.38 -20.17
CA ALA A 588 24.75 22.39 -19.68
C ALA A 588 24.16 21.50 -20.78
N ILE A 589 23.68 20.32 -20.37
CA ILE A 589 22.95 19.37 -21.20
C ILE A 589 21.58 19.18 -20.59
N LEU A 590 20.53 19.39 -21.38
CA LEU A 590 19.15 19.13 -21.02
C LEU A 590 18.70 17.84 -21.69
N SER A 591 18.22 16.89 -20.91
CA SER A 591 17.58 15.67 -21.41
C SER A 591 16.10 15.71 -21.05
N CYS A 592 15.25 15.68 -22.06
CA CYS A 592 13.80 15.74 -21.93
C CYS A 592 13.19 14.41 -22.39
N GLN A 593 12.29 13.83 -21.60
CA GLN A 593 11.54 12.62 -21.89
C GLN A 593 10.05 12.90 -21.68
N LEU A 594 9.25 12.56 -22.68
CA LEU A 594 7.80 12.69 -22.66
C LEU A 594 7.19 11.31 -22.86
N VAL A 595 6.26 10.92 -21.99
CA VAL A 595 5.49 9.69 -22.10
C VAL A 595 4.02 10.03 -21.94
N GLN A 596 3.19 9.68 -22.92
CA GLN A 596 1.73 9.82 -22.86
C GLN A 596 1.10 8.43 -22.82
N ALA A 597 0.17 8.25 -21.89
CA ALA A 597 -0.60 7.02 -21.73
C ALA A 597 -1.39 6.72 -23.02
N SER A 598 -1.60 5.43 -23.35
CA SER A 598 -2.25 5.06 -24.61
C SER A 598 -3.72 5.50 -24.69
N ASN A 599 -4.37 5.67 -23.55
CA ASN A 599 -5.72 6.24 -23.45
C ASN A 599 -5.77 7.76 -23.68
N GLY A 600 -4.62 8.44 -23.74
CA GLY A 600 -4.49 9.87 -23.97
C GLY A 600 -4.91 10.77 -22.80
N HIS A 601 -5.37 10.22 -21.67
CA HIS A 601 -5.89 10.99 -20.53
C HIS A 601 -4.80 11.56 -19.62
N SER A 602 -3.62 10.93 -19.62
CA SER A 602 -2.50 11.30 -18.77
C SER A 602 -1.18 11.28 -19.52
N ALA A 603 -0.26 12.16 -19.14
CA ALA A 603 1.11 12.16 -19.61
C ALA A 603 2.09 12.59 -18.52
N THR A 604 3.37 12.31 -18.74
CA THR A 604 4.46 12.82 -17.92
C THR A 604 5.53 13.47 -18.80
N LEU A 605 6.15 14.51 -18.26
CA LEU A 605 7.32 15.15 -18.80
C LEU A 605 8.44 15.13 -17.76
N SER A 606 9.57 14.55 -18.08
CA SER A 606 10.77 14.50 -17.25
C SER A 606 11.89 15.26 -17.92
N LEU A 607 12.48 16.25 -17.24
CA LEU A 607 13.57 17.07 -17.75
C LEU A 607 14.72 17.10 -16.75
N ALA A 608 15.86 16.54 -17.14
CA ALA A 608 17.09 16.55 -16.34
C ALA A 608 18.09 17.55 -16.93
N VAL A 609 18.70 18.36 -16.06
CA VAL A 609 19.75 19.32 -16.38
C VAL A 609 21.05 18.84 -15.76
N ARG A 610 22.05 18.59 -16.60
CA ARG A 610 23.40 18.19 -16.19
C ARG A 610 24.39 19.28 -16.58
N THR A 611 25.35 19.57 -15.71
CA THR A 611 26.38 20.59 -15.98
C THR A 611 27.75 19.95 -15.98
N SER A 612 28.60 20.33 -16.94
CA SER A 612 30.00 19.87 -17.00
C SER A 612 30.97 20.78 -16.25
N SER A 613 30.55 22.03 -15.94
CA SER A 613 31.31 23.04 -15.19
C SER A 613 30.37 24.11 -14.62
N ASP A 614 30.86 24.92 -13.67
CA ASP A 614 30.11 26.07 -13.11
C ASP A 614 29.93 27.24 -14.10
N SER A 615 30.35 27.10 -15.36
CA SER A 615 30.22 28.14 -16.39
C SER A 615 28.82 28.21 -17.03
N ALA A 616 27.84 27.44 -16.54
CA ALA A 616 26.49 27.43 -17.09
C ALA A 616 25.76 28.72 -16.67
N GLU A 617 25.29 29.50 -17.65
CA GLU A 617 24.51 30.71 -17.38
C GLU A 617 23.05 30.34 -17.05
N PRO A 618 22.56 30.60 -15.81
CA PRO A 618 21.24 30.15 -15.38
C PRO A 618 20.09 30.65 -16.26
N GLU A 619 20.16 31.90 -16.74
CA GLU A 619 19.13 32.48 -17.61
C GLU A 619 19.01 31.75 -18.95
N VAL A 620 20.15 31.37 -19.54
CA VAL A 620 20.21 30.61 -20.80
C VAL A 620 19.61 29.22 -20.60
N VAL A 621 19.97 28.57 -19.49
CA VAL A 621 19.46 27.24 -19.12
C VAL A 621 17.96 27.30 -18.82
N LEU A 622 17.47 28.28 -18.06
CA LEU A 622 16.04 28.48 -17.78
C LEU A 622 15.24 28.66 -19.07
N LYS A 623 15.72 29.51 -19.99
CA LYS A 623 15.08 29.70 -21.30
C LYS A 623 15.03 28.40 -22.11
N ALA A 624 16.08 27.59 -22.04
CA ALA A 624 16.11 26.28 -22.70
C ALA A 624 15.16 25.27 -22.05
N ILE A 625 15.03 25.26 -20.71
CA ILE A 625 14.03 24.46 -19.98
C ILE A 625 12.64 24.83 -20.45
N SER A 626 12.32 26.13 -20.47
CA SER A 626 11.02 26.66 -20.93
C SER A 626 10.72 26.25 -22.37
N SER A 627 11.67 26.43 -23.30
CA SER A 627 11.48 26.05 -24.70
C SER A 627 11.25 24.53 -24.84
N ALA A 628 12.07 23.71 -24.19
CA ALA A 628 11.92 22.27 -24.21
C ALA A 628 10.59 21.81 -23.61
N PHE A 629 10.14 22.46 -22.53
CA PHE A 629 8.85 22.21 -21.91
C PHE A 629 7.71 22.54 -22.86
N GLN A 630 7.69 23.76 -23.42
CA GLN A 630 6.67 24.19 -24.39
C GLN A 630 6.63 23.28 -25.61
N ASP A 631 7.78 22.93 -26.18
CA ASP A 631 7.86 22.11 -27.39
C ASP A 631 7.42 20.67 -27.12
N SER A 632 7.61 20.17 -25.90
CA SER A 632 7.10 18.86 -25.50
C SER A 632 5.58 18.89 -25.28
N VAL A 633 5.07 19.91 -24.59
CA VAL A 633 3.63 20.07 -24.37
C VAL A 633 2.86 20.29 -25.69
N LYS A 634 3.45 21.00 -26.66
CA LYS A 634 2.84 21.17 -28.01
C LYS A 634 2.71 19.87 -28.80
N LYS A 635 3.50 18.83 -28.48
CA LYS A 635 3.41 17.51 -29.15
C LYS A 635 2.27 16.66 -28.61
N LEU A 636 1.73 17.00 -27.43
CA LEU A 636 0.64 16.28 -26.78
C LEU A 636 -0.71 16.68 -27.38
N ASP A 637 -1.72 15.86 -27.10
CA ASP A 637 -3.12 16.22 -27.39
C ASP A 637 -3.46 17.57 -26.74
N ARG A 638 -4.23 18.41 -27.44
CA ARG A 638 -4.59 19.77 -27.02
C ARG A 638 -5.45 19.80 -25.75
N GLN A 639 -5.89 18.65 -25.26
CA GLN A 639 -6.67 18.50 -24.03
C GLN A 639 -5.80 18.32 -22.78
N LEU A 640 -4.53 17.91 -22.89
CA LEU A 640 -3.68 17.67 -21.72
C LEU A 640 -3.15 18.98 -21.14
N SER A 641 -3.44 19.21 -19.85
CA SER A 641 -2.96 20.37 -19.10
C SER A 641 -1.81 19.97 -18.15
N PRO A 642 -0.72 20.75 -18.08
CA PRO A 642 0.34 20.51 -17.10
C PRO A 642 -0.14 20.96 -15.72
N LEU A 643 -0.19 20.03 -14.76
CA LEU A 643 -0.77 20.30 -13.45
C LEU A 643 0.30 20.63 -12.41
N CYS A 644 1.30 19.78 -12.23
CA CYS A 644 2.36 20.00 -11.24
C CYS A 644 3.73 19.60 -11.76
N CYS A 645 4.66 20.55 -11.65
CA CYS A 645 6.09 20.45 -11.90
C CYS A 645 6.84 20.29 -10.58
N ARG A 646 7.26 19.07 -10.23
CA ARG A 646 8.15 18.81 -9.11
C ARG A 646 9.60 18.90 -9.55
N ALA A 647 10.34 19.86 -9.01
CA ALA A 647 11.72 20.15 -9.37
C ALA A 647 12.65 19.81 -8.21
N PHE A 648 13.41 18.73 -8.36
CA PHE A 648 14.50 18.38 -7.46
C PHE A 648 15.74 19.18 -7.88
N PHE A 649 16.36 19.90 -6.96
CA PHE A 649 17.56 20.69 -7.26
C PHE A 649 18.68 20.44 -6.26
N LYS A 650 19.90 20.33 -6.78
CA LYS A 650 21.08 20.07 -5.96
C LYS A 650 21.43 21.32 -5.16
N LEU A 651 21.27 21.26 -3.84
CA LEU A 651 21.44 22.43 -2.97
C LEU A 651 22.89 22.93 -2.94
N SER A 652 23.87 22.04 -3.15
CA SER A 652 25.28 22.39 -3.06
C SER A 652 25.83 23.17 -4.27
N THR A 653 25.02 23.43 -5.31
CA THR A 653 25.47 24.16 -6.50
C THR A 653 24.72 25.49 -6.65
N ALA A 654 25.47 26.57 -6.86
CA ALA A 654 24.87 27.91 -7.07
C ALA A 654 23.94 27.93 -8.29
N VAL A 655 24.34 27.25 -9.37
CA VAL A 655 23.50 27.07 -10.57
C VAL A 655 22.18 26.39 -10.22
N GLY A 656 22.19 25.29 -9.45
CA GLY A 656 20.97 24.58 -9.04
C GLY A 656 20.01 25.49 -8.26
N GLN A 657 20.52 26.28 -7.32
CA GLN A 657 19.74 27.24 -6.53
C GLN A 657 19.14 28.36 -7.41
N GLN A 658 19.94 28.93 -8.32
CA GLN A 658 19.49 29.99 -9.24
C GLN A 658 18.44 29.48 -10.23
N LEU A 659 18.60 28.26 -10.75
CA LEU A 659 17.60 27.60 -11.57
C LEU A 659 16.29 27.40 -10.80
N ALA A 660 16.36 26.89 -9.57
CA ALA A 660 15.17 26.69 -8.73
C ALA A 660 14.41 28.01 -8.48
N ALA A 661 15.13 29.09 -8.17
CA ALA A 661 14.54 30.41 -7.93
C ALA A 661 13.83 30.98 -9.18
N GLY A 662 14.41 30.81 -10.38
CA GLY A 662 13.85 31.35 -11.62
C GLY A 662 12.82 30.44 -12.31
N LEU A 663 12.73 29.16 -11.93
CA LEU A 663 11.92 28.17 -12.65
C LEU A 663 10.43 28.51 -12.67
N GLY A 664 9.89 28.96 -11.53
CA GLY A 664 8.47 29.28 -11.41
C GLY A 664 8.03 30.41 -12.34
N GLU A 665 8.77 31.52 -12.34
CA GLU A 665 8.51 32.65 -13.24
C GLU A 665 8.71 32.27 -14.71
N CYS A 666 9.77 31.49 -15.00
CA CYS A 666 10.08 31.04 -16.34
C CYS A 666 8.95 30.20 -16.94
N LEU A 667 8.41 29.23 -16.19
CA LEU A 667 7.28 28.41 -16.63
C LEU A 667 5.98 29.22 -16.73
N LYS A 668 5.74 30.17 -15.81
CA LYS A 668 4.56 31.07 -15.87
C LYS A 668 4.55 31.94 -17.13
N GLN A 669 5.69 32.54 -17.48
CA GLN A 669 5.80 33.36 -18.70
C GLN A 669 5.62 32.54 -19.98
N SER A 670 5.93 31.25 -19.91
CA SER A 670 5.96 30.33 -21.04
C SER A 670 4.62 29.65 -21.29
N CYS A 671 3.84 29.39 -20.25
CA CYS A 671 2.56 28.69 -20.34
C CYS A 671 1.41 29.71 -20.30
N SER A 672 1.00 30.21 -21.47
CA SER A 672 0.17 31.41 -21.64
C SER A 672 -1.31 31.32 -21.23
N GLN A 673 -1.70 30.42 -20.31
CA GLN A 673 -3.01 30.42 -19.61
C GLN A 673 -3.14 29.27 -18.57
N ALA A 674 -2.34 28.21 -18.68
CA ALA A 674 -2.35 27.04 -17.79
C ALA A 674 -0.93 26.74 -17.28
N SER A 675 -0.39 27.60 -16.42
CA SER A 675 0.92 27.37 -15.82
C SER A 675 0.80 26.28 -14.75
N PRO A 676 1.67 25.25 -14.76
CA PRO A 676 1.65 24.23 -13.72
C PRO A 676 2.02 24.83 -12.37
N ALA A 677 1.50 24.24 -11.29
CA ALA A 677 2.06 24.48 -9.97
C ALA A 677 3.51 23.98 -9.95
N VAL A 678 4.40 24.68 -9.24
CA VAL A 678 5.83 24.32 -9.16
C VAL A 678 6.18 24.00 -7.73
N VAL A 679 6.63 22.77 -7.49
CA VAL A 679 7.18 22.34 -6.20
C VAL A 679 8.69 22.29 -6.30
N LEU A 680 9.37 23.09 -5.48
CA LEU A 680 10.82 23.06 -5.35
C LEU A 680 11.19 22.13 -4.20
N VAL A 681 12.03 21.14 -4.49
CA VAL A 681 12.51 20.17 -3.51
C VAL A 681 14.05 20.23 -3.49
N PRO A 682 14.66 20.84 -2.46
CA PRO A 682 16.12 20.81 -2.34
C PRO A 682 16.56 19.38 -2.03
N VAL A 683 17.65 18.92 -2.65
CA VAL A 683 18.22 17.58 -2.44
C VAL A 683 19.73 17.68 -2.24
N ARG A 684 20.33 16.66 -1.60
CA ARG A 684 21.78 16.60 -1.38
C ARG A 684 22.53 16.40 -2.69
N ASP A 685 22.01 15.53 -3.56
CA ASP A 685 22.63 15.23 -4.83
C ASP A 685 21.62 14.70 -5.86
N LEU A 686 22.03 14.75 -7.13
CA LEU A 686 21.31 14.20 -8.27
C LEU A 686 22.26 13.35 -9.12
N PRO A 687 21.77 12.26 -9.75
CA PRO A 687 22.60 11.40 -10.58
C PRO A 687 23.29 12.13 -11.74
N ASP A 688 24.39 11.55 -12.23
CA ASP A 688 25.07 11.95 -13.47
C ASP A 688 25.50 13.44 -13.50
N ARG A 689 25.91 13.98 -12.35
CA ARG A 689 26.22 15.42 -12.17
C ARG A 689 25.03 16.32 -12.49
N GLY A 690 23.82 15.85 -12.20
CA GLY A 690 22.60 16.64 -12.31
C GLY A 690 22.61 17.82 -11.34
N VAL A 691 22.05 18.95 -11.78
CA VAL A 691 21.81 20.13 -10.92
C VAL A 691 20.32 20.40 -10.71
N LEU A 692 19.49 19.97 -11.64
CA LEU A 692 18.03 20.07 -11.59
C LEU A 692 17.41 18.85 -12.29
N HIS A 693 16.39 18.24 -11.70
CA HIS A 693 15.53 17.25 -12.35
C HIS A 693 14.06 17.61 -12.11
N LEU A 694 13.38 17.99 -13.18
CA LEU A 694 11.96 18.31 -13.23
C LEU A 694 11.13 17.08 -13.61
N SER A 695 10.05 16.83 -12.89
CA SER A 695 9.02 15.84 -13.22
C SER A 695 7.67 16.53 -13.23
N CYS A 696 6.98 16.52 -14.37
CA CYS A 696 5.69 17.15 -14.55
C CYS A 696 4.62 16.11 -14.89
N TRP A 697 3.53 16.09 -14.12
CA TRP A 697 2.35 15.32 -14.47
C TRP A 697 1.36 16.17 -15.26
N LEU A 698 0.78 15.59 -16.30
CA LEU A 698 -0.22 16.21 -17.15
C LEU A 698 -1.46 15.33 -17.22
N CYS A 699 -2.64 15.95 -17.20
CA CYS A 699 -3.92 15.26 -17.29
C CYS A 699 -4.93 16.12 -18.06
N VAL A 700 -5.92 15.46 -18.67
CA VAL A 700 -7.01 16.13 -19.40
C VAL A 700 -7.83 17.01 -18.49
#